data_AF-A0A7Y2XI63-F1
#
_entry.id   AF-A0A7Y2XI63-F1
#
_cell.length_a   1.000
_cell.length_b   1.000
_cell.length_c   1.000
_cell.angle_alpha   90.00
_cell.angle_beta   90.00
_cell.angle_gamma   90.00
#
_symmetry.space_group_name_H-M   'P 1'
#
loop_
_entity.id
_entity.type
_entity.pdbx_description
1 polymer ?
#
loop_
_entity_poly.entity_id
_entity_poly.type
_entity_poly.pdbx_seq_one_letter_code
_entity_poly.pdbx_strand_id
1 'polypeptide(L)'
;MLGILRQRFHAFCLLVLCVSTAPNPATTQVRCGSEGCDDQNVSTGDTVRIGYTQFAPYSGTSNVGVAEGYSIDMFRLLLEPLGYKIQFVPYQNPAELLASLEAGDIDVTTPLSFNSERRAYGTFTDAVHTFSFGVFVVRGGDEIAETKDLIGLKVGASEGSQADRLLRNIEGTTVVPLESGNDLLIPLLSGDVDAVAAPVATLKFNARRAGLSGRIEQSQFSLRQTEAGFLVDRLQTGLVEDMNFAIGYAQSRGHIQELYDEWFRPTADPLTNRESVAVGLAATAVLMALIYWGWLHYGVRKRAQLATQRANSLQEVLNATGETLLIADSEMRPLWWNDAFERNYPLQMPLLTGGKTLKEVFASKQETGAADLLLGSEDFQKSPEEQIADLRAGREAISVDLVAGGRVLKSRSVKLPSGQYGIVATDVTALSVAHTKLQSNAERLQEANRNLSEFSHVAAHDLAGPLRNIRNLHKWILEDIAETDLKLEGEMLENFEHIDRLIERQSVLIEDLLAYSASDDQSLSRAFDPATRWPSILDLCDIPKSFKVTVPGGIPTLFADPVGFDIVIRNLVSNAAKHHDRDSGEISISYQMESDNVRICVTDNGPGIDSAYISKIFQPFKTLRSRDRGGGTGLGLAFVERTVEKWGGQVSVSSNQSERVTTFGFTVPLAGGKTASENVVRLRAS
;
A
#
# COMPACT_ATOMS: atom_id res chain seq x y z
N MET A 1 11.38 -5.01 13.79
CA MET A 1 11.87 -6.31 14.33
C MET A 1 12.31 -7.32 13.27
N LEU A 2 11.68 -7.38 12.07
CA LEU A 2 12.07 -8.31 10.99
C LEU A 2 13.38 -7.96 10.23
N GLY A 3 13.86 -6.72 10.27
CA GLY A 3 15.13 -6.33 9.62
C GLY A 3 16.39 -6.83 10.36
N ILE A 4 16.31 -6.94 11.68
CA ILE A 4 17.45 -7.28 12.55
C ILE A 4 17.77 -8.79 12.49
N LEU A 5 16.76 -9.65 12.29
CA LEU A 5 16.98 -11.09 12.11
C LEU A 5 17.61 -11.44 10.75
N ARG A 6 17.33 -10.68 9.69
CA ARG A 6 17.86 -10.96 8.34
C ARG A 6 19.35 -10.65 8.24
N GLN A 7 19.82 -9.59 8.91
CA GLN A 7 21.25 -9.24 9.00
C GLN A 7 22.05 -10.24 9.85
N ARG A 8 21.47 -10.78 10.93
CA ARG A 8 22.15 -11.77 11.77
C ARG A 8 22.26 -13.16 11.14
N PHE A 9 21.32 -13.53 10.26
CA PHE A 9 21.38 -14.81 9.54
C PHE A 9 22.46 -14.81 8.42
N HIS A 10 22.66 -13.68 7.74
CA HIS A 10 23.78 -13.53 6.79
C HIS A 10 25.15 -13.50 7.47
N ALA A 11 25.26 -12.88 8.65
CA ALA A 11 26.49 -12.88 9.43
C ALA A 11 26.86 -14.28 9.94
N PHE A 12 25.88 -15.13 10.25
CA PHE A 12 26.11 -16.50 10.71
C PHE A 12 26.52 -17.45 9.56
N CYS A 13 25.96 -17.29 8.36
CA CYS A 13 26.36 -18.07 7.18
C CYS A 13 27.77 -17.69 6.65
N LEU A 14 28.23 -16.45 6.84
CA LEU A 14 29.59 -16.03 6.50
C LEU A 14 30.65 -16.57 7.48
N LEU A 15 30.27 -16.90 8.71
CA LEU A 15 31.17 -17.44 9.73
C LEU A 15 31.46 -18.94 9.54
N VAL A 16 30.59 -19.68 8.83
CA VAL A 16 30.75 -21.12 8.55
C VAL A 16 31.54 -21.38 7.24
N LEU A 17 31.68 -20.38 6.37
CA LEU A 17 32.40 -20.50 5.08
C LEU A 17 33.85 -19.98 5.08
N CYS A 18 34.39 -19.55 6.23
CA CYS A 18 35.74 -18.96 6.34
C CYS A 18 36.80 -19.84 7.04
N VAL A 19 36.60 -21.16 7.13
CA VAL A 19 37.63 -22.10 7.64
C VAL A 19 38.23 -22.88 6.46
N SER A 20 38.88 -22.18 5.52
CA SER A 20 39.58 -22.81 4.39
C SER A 20 40.48 -21.81 3.65
N THR A 21 41.33 -21.09 4.36
CA THR A 21 42.55 -20.49 3.76
C THR A 21 43.48 -20.13 4.90
N ALA A 22 44.52 -20.95 5.10
CA ALA A 22 45.67 -20.54 5.89
C ALA A 22 46.36 -19.37 5.16
N PRO A 23 46.69 -18.26 5.85
CA PRO A 23 47.56 -17.26 5.26
C PRO A 23 49.00 -17.79 5.26
N ASN A 24 49.70 -17.57 4.13
CA ASN A 24 51.14 -17.71 3.98
C ASN A 24 51.89 -17.07 5.18
N PRO A 25 53.00 -17.64 5.66
CA PRO A 25 53.82 -16.97 6.66
C PRO A 25 54.39 -15.70 6.04
N ALA A 26 53.88 -14.57 6.50
CA ALA A 26 54.49 -13.28 6.25
C ALA A 26 55.89 -13.30 6.88
N THR A 27 56.88 -12.91 6.08
CA THR A 27 58.23 -12.56 6.49
C THR A 27 58.17 -11.66 7.71
N THR A 28 58.56 -12.20 8.86
CA THR A 28 58.70 -11.46 10.11
C THR A 28 59.89 -10.51 9.98
N GLN A 29 59.65 -9.32 9.44
CA GLN A 29 60.60 -8.21 9.61
C GLN A 29 60.64 -7.84 11.09
N VAL A 30 61.76 -8.16 11.73
CA VAL A 30 62.14 -7.61 13.03
C VAL A 30 62.21 -6.09 12.87
N ARG A 31 61.16 -5.38 13.31
CA ARG A 31 61.21 -3.93 13.50
C ARG A 31 62.09 -3.67 14.72
N CYS A 32 63.31 -3.22 14.49
CA CYS A 32 64.07 -2.50 15.49
C CYS A 32 63.23 -1.31 15.97
N GLY A 33 62.81 -1.34 17.23
CA GLY A 33 62.36 -0.16 17.94
C GLY A 33 63.56 0.75 18.11
N SER A 34 63.53 1.90 17.44
CA SER A 34 64.49 2.97 17.64
C SER A 34 64.32 3.52 19.06
N GLU A 35 65.11 3.03 20.01
CA GLU A 35 65.47 3.74 21.24
C GLU A 35 66.62 2.99 21.95
N GLY A 36 67.84 3.50 21.76
CA GLY A 36 68.96 3.34 22.69
C GLY A 36 69.69 2.00 22.72
N CYS A 37 70.53 1.72 21.73
CA CYS A 37 71.81 1.06 21.96
C CYS A 37 72.89 1.91 21.30
N ASP A 38 73.74 2.52 22.12
CA ASP A 38 74.92 3.25 21.69
C ASP A 38 75.88 2.33 20.92
N ASP A 39 76.40 2.86 19.81
CA ASP A 39 77.49 2.30 19.01
C ASP A 39 78.70 1.95 19.88
N GLN A 40 78.91 0.67 20.15
CA GLN A 40 80.25 0.12 20.34
C GLN A 40 80.39 -1.22 19.61
N ASN A 41 81.22 -1.20 18.56
CA ASN A 41 81.99 -2.32 18.02
C ASN A 41 81.27 -3.67 17.83
N VAL A 42 80.36 -3.77 16.85
CA VAL A 42 80.06 -5.07 16.23
C VAL A 42 80.92 -5.17 14.97
N SER A 43 81.82 -6.15 14.89
CA SER A 43 82.67 -6.36 13.72
C SER A 43 81.82 -6.78 12.51
N THR A 44 81.48 -5.80 11.68
CA THR A 44 80.62 -6.04 10.52
C THR A 44 81.37 -6.85 9.46
N GLY A 45 80.99 -8.12 9.30
CA GLY A 45 81.31 -8.94 8.12
C GLY A 45 82.07 -10.24 8.35
N ASP A 46 82.38 -10.60 9.59
CA ASP A 46 83.12 -11.84 9.88
C ASP A 46 82.26 -13.08 9.58
N THR A 47 82.87 -14.06 8.90
CA THR A 47 82.24 -15.36 8.65
C THR A 47 82.54 -16.28 9.83
N VAL A 48 81.50 -16.72 10.53
CA VAL A 48 81.59 -17.67 11.64
C VAL A 48 81.46 -19.09 11.10
N ARG A 49 82.48 -19.92 11.33
CA ARG A 49 82.50 -21.33 10.96
C ARG A 49 81.92 -22.17 12.09
N ILE A 50 80.81 -22.83 11.80
CA ILE A 50 80.01 -23.57 12.77
C ILE A 50 80.16 -25.06 12.50
N GLY A 51 80.85 -25.76 13.39
CA GLY A 51 80.99 -27.20 13.31
C GLY A 51 79.76 -27.93 13.84
N TYR A 52 79.26 -28.91 13.08
CA TYR A 52 78.15 -29.76 13.50
C TYR A 52 78.34 -31.23 13.10
N THR A 53 77.71 -32.13 13.84
CA THR A 53 77.65 -33.57 13.54
C THR A 53 76.21 -34.00 13.24
N GLN A 54 76.05 -35.21 12.70
CA GLN A 54 74.73 -35.81 12.50
C GLN A 54 74.08 -36.15 13.86
N PHE A 55 73.11 -35.36 14.27
CA PHE A 55 72.43 -35.48 15.57
C PHE A 55 70.98 -34.98 15.48
N ALA A 56 70.16 -35.68 14.69
CA ALA A 56 68.78 -35.27 14.47
C ALA A 56 67.92 -35.33 15.76
N PRO A 57 66.98 -34.39 15.96
CA PRO A 57 66.64 -33.25 15.09
C PRO A 57 67.46 -31.98 15.38
N TYR A 58 68.51 -32.05 16.19
CA TYR A 58 69.30 -30.89 16.61
C TYR A 58 70.22 -30.39 15.51
N SER A 59 70.90 -31.26 14.78
CA SER A 59 71.76 -30.89 13.66
C SER A 59 71.93 -32.06 12.71
N GLY A 60 72.24 -31.78 11.46
CA GLY A 60 72.54 -32.79 10.47
C GLY A 60 72.57 -32.23 9.07
N THR A 61 72.87 -33.11 8.13
CA THR A 61 72.86 -32.77 6.71
C THR A 61 71.64 -33.44 6.06
N SER A 62 70.83 -32.64 5.37
CA SER A 62 69.67 -33.13 4.63
C SER A 62 70.09 -34.02 3.46
N ASN A 63 69.14 -34.75 2.87
CA ASN A 63 69.40 -35.57 1.67
C ASN A 63 69.88 -34.75 0.46
N VAL A 64 69.74 -33.42 0.50
CA VAL A 64 70.13 -32.48 -0.56
C VAL A 64 71.46 -31.79 -0.23
N GLY A 65 72.16 -32.22 0.83
CA GLY A 65 73.49 -31.70 1.21
C GLY A 65 73.47 -30.37 1.96
N VAL A 66 72.32 -29.95 2.50
CA VAL A 66 72.17 -28.68 3.22
C VAL A 66 72.12 -28.95 4.73
N ALA A 67 72.79 -28.11 5.53
CA ALA A 67 72.69 -28.17 6.98
C ALA A 67 71.26 -27.86 7.45
N GLU A 68 70.68 -28.75 8.23
CA GLU A 68 69.32 -28.65 8.80
C GLU A 68 69.30 -29.11 10.26
N GLY A 69 68.34 -28.60 11.03
CA GLY A 69 68.13 -28.98 12.42
C GLY A 69 67.88 -27.79 13.33
N TYR A 70 67.32 -28.06 14.51
CA TYR A 70 67.00 -27.03 15.51
C TYR A 70 68.19 -26.13 15.87
N SER A 71 69.38 -26.70 16.05
CA SER A 71 70.60 -25.94 16.37
C SER A 71 71.10 -25.13 15.17
N ILE A 72 70.85 -25.61 13.95
CA ILE A 72 71.23 -24.89 12.72
C ILE A 72 70.37 -23.62 12.59
N ASP A 73 69.06 -23.75 12.77
CA ASP A 73 68.15 -22.60 12.77
C ASP A 73 68.36 -21.69 13.98
N MET A 74 68.78 -22.25 15.11
CA MET A 74 69.17 -21.47 16.29
C MET A 74 70.34 -20.53 15.98
N PHE A 75 71.37 -21.00 15.27
CA PHE A 75 72.48 -20.15 14.86
C PHE A 75 72.04 -19.03 13.92
N ARG A 76 71.13 -19.34 12.98
CA ARG A 76 70.55 -18.30 12.10
C ARG A 76 69.80 -17.26 12.91
N LEU A 77 68.98 -17.70 13.86
CA LEU A 77 68.20 -16.83 14.76
C LEU A 77 69.10 -15.93 15.62
N LEU A 78 70.24 -16.43 16.09
CA LEU A 78 71.10 -15.69 17.02
C LEU A 78 72.14 -14.80 16.33
N LEU A 79 72.77 -15.27 15.26
CA LEU A 79 73.93 -14.60 14.67
C LEU A 79 73.60 -13.74 13.43
N GLU A 80 72.61 -14.12 12.62
CA GLU A 80 72.24 -13.32 11.43
C GLU A 80 71.72 -11.91 11.80
N PRO A 81 70.90 -11.72 12.85
CA PRO A 81 70.46 -10.37 13.26
C PRO A 81 71.61 -9.47 13.73
N LEU A 82 72.72 -10.06 14.19
CA LEU A 82 73.94 -9.34 14.56
C LEU A 82 74.84 -9.04 13.35
N GLY A 83 74.47 -9.52 12.15
CA GLY A 83 75.19 -9.23 10.90
C GLY A 83 76.32 -10.21 10.56
N TYR A 84 76.46 -11.32 11.29
CA TYR A 84 77.43 -12.37 10.97
C TYR A 84 77.03 -13.17 9.73
N LYS A 85 78.03 -13.60 8.95
CA LYS A 85 77.83 -14.60 7.91
C LYS A 85 78.11 -15.98 8.49
N ILE A 86 77.24 -16.94 8.24
CA ILE A 86 77.36 -18.28 8.84
C ILE A 86 77.82 -19.29 7.79
N GLN A 87 78.86 -20.05 8.12
CA GLN A 87 79.30 -21.21 7.34
C GLN A 87 79.19 -22.48 8.19
N PHE A 88 78.32 -23.41 7.80
CA PHE A 88 78.19 -24.70 8.49
C PHE A 88 79.20 -25.71 7.94
N VAL A 89 79.95 -26.35 8.83
CA VAL A 89 81.00 -27.33 8.52
C VAL A 89 80.62 -28.70 9.12
N PRO A 90 80.30 -29.71 8.31
CA PRO A 90 79.92 -31.03 8.81
C PRO A 90 81.14 -31.86 9.23
N TYR A 91 81.01 -32.58 10.34
CA TYR A 91 81.98 -33.54 10.85
C TYR A 91 81.35 -34.92 11.06
N GLN A 92 82.15 -35.99 10.94
CA GLN A 92 81.63 -37.36 11.03
C GLN A 92 81.35 -37.77 12.47
N ASN A 93 82.17 -37.31 13.41
CA ASN A 93 82.02 -37.69 14.82
C ASN A 93 82.37 -36.52 15.77
N PRO A 94 81.92 -36.57 17.04
CA PRO A 94 82.18 -35.51 18.00
C PRO A 94 83.66 -35.29 18.35
N ALA A 95 84.51 -36.31 18.21
CA ALA A 95 85.94 -36.17 18.52
C ALA A 95 86.66 -35.32 17.46
N GLU A 96 86.35 -35.55 16.18
CA GLU A 96 86.85 -34.75 15.04
C GLU A 96 86.38 -33.29 15.12
N LEU A 97 85.11 -33.08 15.49
CA LEU A 97 84.54 -31.75 15.71
C LEU A 97 85.32 -30.97 16.78
N LEU A 98 85.58 -31.60 17.94
CA LEU A 98 86.29 -30.96 19.05
C LEU A 98 87.77 -30.70 18.72
N ALA A 99 88.43 -31.63 18.03
CA ALA A 99 89.81 -31.44 17.58
C ALA A 99 89.92 -30.28 16.59
N SER A 100 88.93 -30.11 15.72
CA SER A 100 88.88 -29.00 14.75
C SER A 100 88.63 -27.65 15.42
N LEU A 101 87.85 -27.62 16.51
CA LEU A 101 87.70 -26.43 17.33
C LEU A 101 89.04 -26.04 17.99
N GLU A 102 89.75 -27.01 18.59
CA GLU A 102 91.04 -26.77 19.24
C GLU A 102 92.13 -26.35 18.25
N ALA A 103 92.06 -26.84 17.00
CA ALA A 103 92.94 -26.42 15.91
C ALA A 103 92.61 -25.03 15.33
N GLY A 104 91.44 -24.45 15.66
CA GLY A 104 90.96 -23.18 15.11
C GLY A 104 90.37 -23.28 13.69
N ASP A 105 90.05 -24.49 13.22
CA ASP A 105 89.44 -24.74 11.91
C ASP A 105 87.95 -24.36 11.87
N ILE A 106 87.31 -24.33 13.05
CA ILE A 106 85.97 -23.80 13.28
C ILE A 106 85.97 -22.84 14.46
N ASP A 107 84.97 -21.96 14.52
CA ASP A 107 84.87 -20.92 15.54
C ASP A 107 83.91 -21.33 16.67
N VAL A 108 82.89 -22.16 16.39
CA VAL A 108 81.90 -22.59 17.37
C VAL A 108 81.30 -23.97 17.03
N THR A 109 80.95 -24.75 18.05
CA THR A 109 80.24 -26.03 17.90
C THR A 109 78.74 -25.87 18.15
N THR A 110 77.91 -26.79 17.65
CA THR A 110 76.53 -26.97 18.13
C THR A 110 76.46 -27.17 19.66
N PRO A 111 75.29 -26.97 20.30
CA PRO A 111 75.18 -27.02 21.76
C PRO A 111 75.65 -28.36 22.32
N LEU A 112 76.57 -28.29 23.29
CA LEU A 112 77.09 -29.45 24.01
C LEU A 112 76.77 -29.29 25.49
N SER A 113 76.43 -30.40 26.16
CA SER A 113 76.31 -30.41 27.63
C SER A 113 77.59 -29.86 28.27
N PHE A 114 77.43 -29.00 29.27
CA PHE A 114 78.56 -28.40 29.97
C PHE A 114 79.50 -29.47 30.56
N ASN A 115 80.80 -29.33 30.30
CA ASN A 115 81.84 -30.23 30.80
C ASN A 115 83.06 -29.39 31.23
N SER A 116 83.54 -29.61 32.46
CA SER A 116 84.71 -28.91 33.01
C SER A 116 86.00 -29.17 32.23
N GLU A 117 86.17 -30.37 31.66
CA GLU A 117 87.33 -30.70 30.81
C GLU A 117 87.30 -29.94 29.49
N ARG A 118 86.09 -29.66 28.94
CA ARG A 118 85.90 -28.90 27.69
C ARG A 118 86.31 -27.43 27.78
N ARG A 119 86.32 -26.89 29.00
CA ARG A 119 86.85 -25.55 29.26
C ARG A 119 88.35 -25.45 29.03
N ALA A 120 89.05 -26.58 28.87
CA ALA A 120 90.48 -26.65 28.56
C ALA A 120 90.82 -26.29 27.10
N TYR A 121 89.84 -26.16 26.20
CA TYR A 121 90.06 -25.86 24.76
C TYR A 121 89.04 -24.87 24.18
N GLY A 122 87.98 -24.50 24.90
CA GLY A 122 86.98 -23.53 24.46
C GLY A 122 86.35 -22.75 25.62
N THR A 123 85.59 -21.70 25.27
CA THR A 123 84.73 -20.96 26.20
C THR A 123 83.27 -21.29 25.89
N PHE A 124 82.49 -21.62 26.92
CA PHE A 124 81.07 -21.89 26.76
C PHE A 124 80.26 -20.59 26.80
N THR A 125 79.21 -20.53 25.98
CA THR A 125 78.12 -19.53 26.14
C THR A 125 77.24 -19.87 27.34
N ASP A 126 76.30 -18.98 27.64
CA ASP A 126 75.16 -19.24 28.51
C ASP A 126 74.33 -20.43 28.00
N ALA A 127 73.55 -21.03 28.90
CA ALA A 127 72.73 -22.19 28.58
C ALA A 127 71.64 -21.82 27.57
N VAL A 128 71.61 -22.53 26.44
CA VAL A 128 70.64 -22.31 25.35
C VAL A 128 69.62 -23.42 25.23
N HIS A 129 69.92 -24.59 25.78
CA HIS A 129 69.08 -25.77 25.69
C HIS A 129 69.29 -26.71 26.87
N THR A 130 68.26 -27.49 27.20
CA THR A 130 68.34 -28.55 28.23
C THR A 130 68.09 -29.90 27.59
N PHE A 131 69.14 -30.74 27.53
CA PHE A 131 68.99 -32.12 27.09
C PHE A 131 68.40 -32.96 28.22
N SER A 132 67.21 -33.52 27.98
CA SER A 132 66.60 -34.53 28.83
C SER A 132 66.93 -35.92 28.32
N PHE A 133 67.60 -36.74 29.14
CA PHE A 133 67.96 -38.11 28.81
C PHE A 133 66.94 -39.09 29.43
N GLY A 134 66.33 -39.90 28.58
CA GLY A 134 65.32 -40.89 28.97
C GLY A 134 65.80 -42.30 28.70
N VAL A 135 65.24 -43.24 29.44
CA VAL A 135 65.36 -44.67 29.16
C VAL A 135 64.12 -45.11 28.37
N PHE A 136 64.33 -45.91 27.34
CA PHE A 136 63.29 -46.39 26.45
C PHE A 136 63.30 -47.90 26.36
N VAL A 137 62.10 -48.48 26.39
CA VAL A 137 61.87 -49.92 26.29
C VAL A 137 60.89 -50.21 25.13
N VAL A 138 60.79 -51.47 24.72
CA VAL A 138 59.74 -51.89 23.78
C VAL A 138 58.40 -51.80 24.49
N ARG A 139 57.39 -51.26 23.80
CA ARG A 139 56.07 -51.03 24.38
C ARG A 139 55.42 -52.33 24.85
N GLY A 140 55.02 -52.38 26.12
CA GLY A 140 54.48 -53.58 26.76
C GLY A 140 55.55 -54.56 27.26
N GLY A 141 56.81 -54.14 27.29
CA GLY A 141 57.92 -54.82 27.95
C GLY A 141 58.03 -54.46 29.44
N ASP A 142 59.19 -54.74 30.03
CA ASP A 142 59.43 -54.48 31.46
C ASP A 142 59.44 -52.98 31.77
N GLU A 143 58.72 -52.59 32.83
CA GLU A 143 58.65 -51.21 33.28
C GLU A 143 59.87 -50.85 34.13
N ILE A 144 60.64 -49.87 33.67
CA ILE A 144 61.75 -49.28 34.43
C ILE A 144 61.17 -48.08 35.17
N ALA A 145 61.21 -48.04 36.49
CA ALA A 145 60.66 -46.93 37.28
C ALA A 145 61.74 -46.15 38.04
N GLU A 146 62.89 -46.77 38.30
CA GLU A 146 63.97 -46.19 39.09
C GLU A 146 65.35 -46.76 38.71
N THR A 147 66.42 -46.12 39.18
CA THR A 147 67.80 -46.48 38.80
C THR A 147 68.17 -47.92 39.14
N LYS A 148 67.62 -48.49 40.22
CA LYS A 148 67.90 -49.88 40.63
C LYS A 148 67.37 -50.92 39.62
N ASP A 149 66.36 -50.57 38.84
CA ASP A 149 65.77 -51.47 37.85
C ASP A 149 66.68 -51.64 36.62
N LEU A 150 67.72 -50.81 36.49
CA LEU A 150 68.75 -50.94 35.46
C LEU A 150 69.85 -51.94 35.82
N ILE A 151 69.89 -52.43 37.07
CA ILE A 151 70.92 -53.36 37.55
C ILE A 151 70.64 -54.74 36.93
N GLY A 152 71.65 -55.32 36.29
CA GLY A 152 71.56 -56.61 35.60
C GLY A 152 71.05 -56.53 34.15
N LEU A 153 70.54 -55.38 33.71
CA LEU A 153 70.07 -55.16 32.34
C LEU A 153 71.22 -54.79 31.39
N LYS A 154 71.04 -55.14 30.11
CA LYS A 154 71.83 -54.64 28.99
C LYS A 154 71.19 -53.35 28.48
N VAL A 155 71.82 -52.23 28.75
CA VAL A 155 71.33 -50.91 28.33
C VAL A 155 72.19 -50.36 27.20
N GLY A 156 71.57 -50.14 26.04
CA GLY A 156 72.21 -49.54 24.88
C GLY A 156 72.35 -48.03 25.03
N ALA A 157 73.53 -47.50 24.73
CA ALA A 157 73.75 -46.05 24.65
C ALA A 157 74.81 -45.73 23.60
N SER A 158 74.74 -44.53 23.01
CA SER A 158 75.73 -44.10 22.04
C SER A 158 77.10 -43.95 22.71
N GLU A 159 78.14 -44.59 22.15
CA GLU A 159 79.48 -44.60 22.74
C GLU A 159 80.01 -43.17 22.97
N GLY A 160 80.55 -42.90 24.16
CA GLY A 160 81.10 -41.58 24.50
C GLY A 160 80.05 -40.47 24.75
N SER A 161 78.76 -40.77 24.62
CA SER A 161 77.68 -39.84 24.92
C SER A 161 77.50 -39.61 26.43
N GLN A 162 76.78 -38.55 26.81
CA GLN A 162 76.42 -38.32 28.20
C GLN A 162 75.53 -39.45 28.77
N ALA A 163 74.72 -40.10 27.94
CA ALA A 163 73.93 -41.26 28.37
C ALA A 163 74.84 -42.44 28.74
N ASP A 164 75.83 -42.76 27.90
CA ASP A 164 76.83 -43.82 28.15
C ASP A 164 77.60 -43.56 29.45
N ARG A 165 78.05 -42.32 29.68
CA ARG A 165 78.74 -41.93 30.93
C ARG A 165 77.85 -42.03 32.17
N LEU A 166 76.59 -41.59 32.09
CA LEU A 166 75.66 -41.66 33.21
C LEU A 166 75.36 -43.11 33.59
N LEU A 167 75.23 -43.99 32.59
CA LEU A 167 74.99 -45.42 32.82
C LEU A 167 76.21 -46.13 33.40
N ARG A 168 77.43 -45.79 32.97
CA ARG A 168 78.67 -46.39 33.53
C ARG A 168 78.91 -46.05 35.00
N ASN A 169 78.31 -44.97 35.49
CA ASN A 169 78.36 -44.61 36.91
C ASN A 169 77.37 -45.42 37.78
N ILE A 170 76.54 -46.27 37.18
CA ILE A 170 75.58 -47.14 37.88
C ILE A 170 76.22 -48.52 38.03
N GLU A 171 76.61 -48.88 39.26
CA GLU A 171 77.18 -50.19 39.54
C GLU A 171 76.17 -51.30 39.27
N GLY A 172 76.56 -52.29 38.45
CA GLY A 172 75.75 -53.47 38.14
C GLY A 172 74.94 -53.40 36.85
N THR A 173 74.97 -52.29 36.10
CA THR A 173 74.37 -52.20 34.75
C THR A 173 75.39 -52.58 33.67
N THR A 174 74.98 -53.37 32.67
CA THR A 174 75.83 -53.70 31.51
C THR A 174 75.54 -52.70 30.38
N VAL A 175 76.46 -51.76 30.14
CA VAL A 175 76.32 -50.78 29.06
C VAL A 175 76.81 -51.37 27.75
N VAL A 176 75.94 -51.43 26.75
CA VAL A 176 76.27 -51.86 25.38
C VAL A 176 76.52 -50.62 24.54
N PRO A 177 77.77 -50.38 24.07
CA PRO A 177 78.06 -49.25 23.20
C PRO A 177 77.39 -49.46 21.84
N LEU A 178 76.61 -48.48 21.39
CA LEU A 178 75.90 -48.49 20.12
C LEU A 178 76.31 -47.29 19.25
N GLU A 179 76.13 -47.42 17.94
CA GLU A 179 76.26 -46.29 17.01
C GLU A 179 75.03 -45.36 17.09
N SER A 180 75.22 -44.08 16.77
CA SER A 180 74.20 -43.04 16.96
C SER A 180 73.06 -43.13 15.93
N GLY A 181 71.86 -42.61 16.26
CA GLY A 181 70.78 -42.44 15.28
C GLY A 181 69.73 -43.57 15.28
N ASN A 182 69.49 -44.19 14.12
CA ASN A 182 68.53 -45.29 13.96
C ASN A 182 69.04 -46.62 14.53
N ASP A 183 70.36 -46.76 14.66
CA ASP A 183 71.02 -47.96 15.20
C ASP A 183 70.85 -48.10 16.72
N LEU A 184 70.27 -47.08 17.38
CA LEU A 184 69.77 -47.21 18.75
C LEU A 184 68.43 -47.97 18.82
N LEU A 185 67.57 -47.85 17.80
CA LEU A 185 66.24 -48.47 17.82
C LEU A 185 66.26 -49.94 17.41
N ILE A 186 67.19 -50.33 16.53
CA ILE A 186 67.27 -51.69 15.99
C ILE A 186 67.59 -52.72 17.09
N PRO A 187 68.67 -52.58 17.89
CA PRO A 187 69.00 -53.51 18.97
C PRO A 187 67.92 -53.61 20.04
N LEU A 188 67.21 -52.49 20.29
CA LEU A 188 66.10 -52.48 21.25
C LEU A 188 64.92 -53.30 20.74
N LEU A 189 64.57 -53.18 19.45
CA LEU A 189 63.43 -53.88 18.87
C LEU A 189 63.73 -55.35 18.50
N SER A 190 65.00 -55.71 18.32
CA SER A 190 65.46 -57.09 18.13
C SER A 190 65.61 -57.84 19.46
N GLY A 191 65.69 -57.14 20.59
CA GLY A 191 65.93 -57.72 21.91
C GLY A 191 67.40 -57.98 22.23
N ASP A 192 68.33 -57.36 21.49
CA ASP A 192 69.78 -57.45 21.76
C ASP A 192 70.17 -56.63 23.00
N VAL A 193 69.39 -55.59 23.30
CA VAL A 193 69.45 -54.80 24.55
C VAL A 193 68.06 -54.71 25.17
N ASP A 194 68.00 -54.66 26.49
CA ASP A 194 66.74 -54.61 27.26
C ASP A 194 66.14 -53.19 27.26
N ALA A 195 67.01 -52.17 27.21
CA ALA A 195 66.61 -50.78 27.16
C ALA A 195 67.63 -49.92 26.41
N VAL A 196 67.22 -48.72 26.00
CA VAL A 196 68.10 -47.72 25.39
C VAL A 196 68.02 -46.40 26.12
N ALA A 197 69.19 -45.84 26.44
CA ALA A 197 69.32 -44.51 27.03
C ALA A 197 69.76 -43.50 25.98
N ALA A 198 68.94 -42.47 25.76
CA ALA A 198 69.21 -41.45 24.74
C ALA A 198 68.51 -40.12 25.09
N PRO A 199 68.93 -39.00 24.47
CA PRO A 199 68.16 -37.76 24.53
C PRO A 199 66.73 -38.01 24.04
N VAL A 200 65.74 -37.64 24.86
CA VAL A 200 64.32 -37.97 24.62
C VAL A 200 63.86 -37.48 23.26
N ALA A 201 64.23 -36.25 22.91
CA ALA A 201 63.81 -35.63 21.67
C ALA A 201 64.42 -36.32 20.44
N THR A 202 65.69 -36.74 20.52
CA THR A 202 66.40 -37.47 19.46
C THR A 202 65.76 -38.83 19.21
N LEU A 203 65.54 -39.63 20.27
CA LEU A 203 64.99 -40.98 20.08
C LEU A 203 63.53 -40.94 19.62
N LYS A 204 62.70 -40.02 20.17
CA LYS A 204 61.33 -39.83 19.69
C LYS A 204 61.28 -39.35 18.24
N PHE A 205 62.16 -38.43 17.84
CA PHE A 205 62.23 -37.96 16.46
C PHE A 205 62.61 -39.09 15.49
N ASN A 206 63.66 -39.85 15.80
CA ASN A 206 64.09 -40.99 14.97
C ASN A 206 63.01 -42.07 14.91
N ALA A 207 62.35 -42.38 16.04
CA ALA A 207 61.25 -43.33 16.08
C ALA A 207 60.03 -42.85 15.27
N ARG A 208 59.76 -41.55 15.19
CA ARG A 208 58.72 -40.98 14.31
C ARG A 208 59.10 -41.14 12.84
N ARG A 209 60.31 -40.73 12.47
CA ARG A 209 60.80 -40.81 11.08
C ARG A 209 60.84 -42.26 10.57
N ALA A 210 61.10 -43.22 11.44
CA ALA A 210 61.09 -44.64 11.13
C ALA A 210 59.69 -45.30 11.21
N GLY A 211 58.64 -44.59 11.62
CA GLY A 211 57.29 -45.17 11.81
C GLY A 211 57.17 -46.14 13.00
N LEU A 212 58.11 -46.06 13.96
CA LEU A 212 58.24 -46.97 15.11
C LEU A 212 57.74 -46.37 16.43
N SER A 213 57.17 -45.16 16.41
CA SER A 213 56.72 -44.44 17.62
C SER A 213 55.72 -45.22 18.48
N GLY A 214 54.89 -46.05 17.86
CA GLY A 214 53.91 -46.88 18.59
C GLY A 214 54.50 -48.15 19.22
N ARG A 215 55.77 -48.49 18.94
CA ARG A 215 56.43 -49.74 19.35
C ARG A 215 57.42 -49.59 20.50
N ILE A 216 57.78 -48.37 20.85
CA ILE A 216 58.66 -48.07 21.98
C ILE A 216 57.92 -47.17 22.97
N GLU A 217 58.29 -47.25 24.23
CA GLU A 217 57.79 -46.33 25.26
C GLU A 217 58.95 -45.76 26.07
N GLN A 218 58.80 -44.49 26.46
CA GLN A 218 59.72 -43.87 27.38
C GLN A 218 59.32 -44.27 28.79
N SER A 219 60.27 -44.80 29.56
CA SER A 219 60.10 -45.03 31.00
C SER A 219 59.75 -43.71 31.72
N GLN A 220 58.97 -43.80 32.80
CA GLN A 220 58.68 -42.65 33.68
C GLN A 220 59.96 -42.11 34.35
N PHE A 221 61.00 -42.94 34.45
CA PHE A 221 62.33 -42.58 34.93
C PHE A 221 63.14 -41.86 33.85
N SER A 222 63.74 -40.72 34.24
CA SER A 222 64.69 -39.97 33.41
C SER A 222 66.05 -39.95 34.09
N LEU A 223 67.11 -40.29 33.33
CA LEU A 223 68.47 -40.43 33.86
C LEU A 223 69.01 -39.11 34.39
N ARG A 224 68.85 -38.01 33.63
CA ARG A 224 69.23 -36.66 34.03
C ARG A 224 68.78 -35.62 33.01
N GLN A 225 68.57 -34.38 33.48
CA GLN A 225 68.56 -33.20 32.63
C GLN A 225 69.90 -32.47 32.74
N THR A 226 70.48 -32.08 31.61
CA THR A 226 71.73 -31.33 31.56
C THR A 226 71.58 -30.11 30.66
N GLU A 227 71.94 -28.95 31.18
CA GLU A 227 72.04 -27.73 30.38
C GLU A 227 73.20 -27.84 29.39
N ALA A 228 73.02 -27.20 28.24
CA ALA A 228 73.96 -27.15 27.15
C ALA A 228 74.11 -25.72 26.64
N GLY A 229 75.34 -25.35 26.32
CA GLY A 229 75.71 -24.11 25.67
C GLY A 229 76.56 -24.40 24.43
N PHE A 230 76.79 -23.39 23.61
CA PHE A 230 77.72 -23.49 22.50
C PHE A 230 79.15 -23.45 23.03
N LEU A 231 80.04 -24.25 22.46
CA LEU A 231 81.47 -24.21 22.77
C LEU A 231 82.18 -23.40 21.68
N VAL A 232 82.74 -22.26 22.07
CA VAL A 232 83.39 -21.29 21.19
C VAL A 232 84.91 -21.40 21.34
N ASP A 233 85.64 -21.21 20.25
CA ASP A 233 87.10 -21.16 20.27
C ASP A 233 87.61 -20.10 21.27
N ARG A 234 88.72 -20.39 21.96
CA ARG A 234 89.25 -19.54 23.04
C ARG A 234 89.72 -18.17 22.57
N LEU A 235 90.13 -18.05 21.30
CA LEU A 235 90.60 -16.78 20.75
C LEU A 235 89.42 -15.86 20.38
N GLN A 236 88.23 -16.42 20.22
CA GLN A 236 87.00 -15.72 19.81
C GLN A 236 86.20 -15.17 21.00
N THR A 237 86.85 -14.37 21.86
CA THR A 237 86.21 -13.81 23.07
C THR A 237 85.03 -12.88 22.75
N GLY A 238 85.12 -12.05 21.71
CA GLY A 238 84.01 -11.18 21.29
C GLY A 238 82.77 -11.95 20.82
N LEU A 239 82.98 -13.07 20.10
CA LEU A 239 81.87 -13.91 19.64
C LEU A 239 81.08 -14.51 20.81
N VAL A 240 81.73 -14.84 21.93
CA VAL A 240 81.03 -15.33 23.14
C VAL A 240 80.13 -14.24 23.72
N GLU A 241 80.60 -13.00 23.80
CA GLU A 241 79.82 -11.88 24.33
C GLU A 241 78.60 -11.58 23.46
N ASP A 242 78.80 -11.52 22.15
CA ASP A 242 77.73 -11.32 21.16
C ASP A 242 76.70 -12.44 21.19
N MET A 243 77.15 -13.70 21.27
CA MET A 243 76.26 -14.85 21.41
C MET A 243 75.47 -14.82 22.71
N ASN A 244 76.10 -14.51 23.86
CA ASN A 244 75.39 -14.41 25.14
C ASN A 244 74.34 -13.29 25.13
N PHE A 245 74.65 -12.15 24.51
CA PHE A 245 73.68 -11.08 24.30
C PHE A 245 72.48 -11.55 23.46
N ALA A 246 72.73 -12.19 22.31
CA ALA A 246 71.67 -12.71 21.45
C ALA A 246 70.83 -13.79 22.14
N ILE A 247 71.47 -14.69 22.91
CA ILE A 247 70.80 -15.74 23.69
C ILE A 247 69.85 -15.10 24.70
N GLY A 248 70.34 -14.17 25.53
CA GLY A 248 69.52 -13.48 26.52
C GLY A 248 68.34 -12.73 25.89
N TYR A 249 68.59 -12.04 24.76
CA TYR A 249 67.55 -11.34 24.02
C TYR A 249 66.48 -12.31 23.48
N ALA A 250 66.89 -13.36 22.76
CA ALA A 250 65.98 -14.34 22.16
C ALA A 250 65.19 -15.14 23.20
N GLN A 251 65.80 -15.47 24.35
CA GLN A 251 65.12 -16.11 25.47
C GLN A 251 64.06 -15.18 26.09
N SER A 252 64.37 -13.91 26.34
CA SER A 252 63.43 -12.95 26.95
C SER A 252 62.18 -12.69 26.11
N ARG A 253 62.30 -12.83 24.79
CA ARG A 253 61.20 -12.66 23.81
C ARG A 253 60.47 -13.97 23.49
N GLY A 254 60.95 -15.10 23.99
CA GLY A 254 60.36 -16.42 23.72
C GLY A 254 60.72 -17.00 22.35
N HIS A 255 61.59 -16.37 21.55
CA HIS A 255 61.92 -16.86 20.21
C HIS A 255 62.61 -18.22 20.21
N ILE A 256 63.45 -18.49 21.22
CA ILE A 256 64.04 -19.84 21.41
C ILE A 256 62.95 -20.88 21.68
N GLN A 257 61.91 -20.52 22.46
CA GLN A 257 60.79 -21.41 22.76
C GLN A 257 59.88 -21.60 21.52
N GLU A 258 59.63 -20.55 20.74
CA GLU A 258 58.90 -20.64 19.47
C GLU A 258 59.60 -21.58 18.48
N LEU A 259 60.92 -21.43 18.33
CA LEU A 259 61.73 -22.30 17.48
C LEU A 259 61.75 -23.75 17.99
N TYR A 260 61.78 -23.94 19.31
CA TYR A 260 61.67 -25.26 19.93
C TYR A 260 60.30 -25.89 19.64
N ASP A 261 59.21 -25.13 19.80
CA ASP A 261 57.86 -25.63 19.53
C ASP A 261 57.66 -25.95 18.04
N GLU A 262 58.33 -25.25 17.12
CA GLU A 262 58.31 -25.55 15.68
C GLU A 262 58.96 -26.91 15.37
N TRP A 263 60.16 -27.15 15.90
CA TRP A 263 60.90 -28.40 15.66
C TRP A 263 60.36 -29.60 16.44
N PHE A 264 59.77 -29.38 17.62
CA PHE A 264 59.40 -30.44 18.55
C PHE A 264 57.89 -30.57 18.83
N ARG A 265 57.03 -29.86 18.08
CA ARG A 265 55.56 -29.87 18.27
C ARG A 265 55.01 -31.31 18.41
N PRO A 266 54.20 -31.59 19.45
CA PRO A 266 53.41 -32.81 19.48
C PRO A 266 52.32 -32.70 18.41
N THR A 267 52.52 -33.34 17.25
CA THR A 267 51.40 -33.57 16.32
C THR A 267 50.47 -34.57 16.97
N ALA A 268 49.27 -34.13 17.35
CA ALA A 268 48.20 -35.06 17.73
C ALA A 268 47.91 -35.96 16.53
N ASP A 269 47.96 -37.28 16.73
CA ASP A 269 47.63 -38.26 15.70
C ASP A 269 46.21 -37.95 15.15
N PRO A 270 46.04 -37.75 13.82
CA PRO A 270 44.73 -37.43 13.25
C PRO A 270 43.72 -38.58 13.31
N LEU A 271 44.11 -39.76 13.79
CA LEU A 271 43.38 -41.01 13.59
C LEU A 271 42.31 -41.32 14.67
N THR A 272 42.22 -40.55 15.76
CA THR A 272 41.34 -40.88 16.91
C THR A 272 39.95 -40.22 16.90
N ASN A 273 39.55 -39.42 15.90
CA ASN A 273 38.36 -38.55 16.02
C ASN A 273 37.33 -38.61 14.86
N ARG A 274 37.19 -39.75 14.16
CA ARG A 274 36.19 -39.87 13.08
C ARG A 274 34.74 -39.96 13.58
N GLU A 275 34.50 -40.59 14.73
CA GLU A 275 33.14 -40.78 15.26
C GLU A 275 32.54 -39.49 15.83
N SER A 276 33.33 -38.69 16.54
CA SER A 276 32.93 -37.42 17.12
C SER A 276 32.61 -36.35 16.06
N VAL A 277 33.32 -36.31 14.94
CA VAL A 277 33.02 -35.43 13.81
C VAL A 277 31.70 -35.84 13.12
N ALA A 278 31.48 -37.14 12.93
CA ALA A 278 30.23 -37.64 12.34
C ALA A 278 29.00 -37.35 13.23
N VAL A 279 29.14 -37.54 14.55
CA VAL A 279 28.10 -37.19 15.53
C VAL A 279 27.82 -35.68 15.53
N GLY A 280 28.86 -34.85 15.46
CA GLY A 280 28.72 -33.40 15.36
C GLY A 280 27.92 -32.97 14.12
N LEU A 281 28.28 -33.51 12.95
CA LEU A 281 27.58 -33.22 11.68
C LEU A 281 26.11 -33.65 11.72
N ALA A 282 25.84 -34.86 12.23
CA ALA A 282 24.47 -35.36 12.39
C ALA A 282 23.64 -34.48 13.33
N ALA A 283 24.21 -34.04 14.45
CA ALA A 283 23.54 -33.14 15.40
C ALA A 283 23.20 -31.79 14.76
N THR A 284 24.10 -31.19 13.98
CA THR A 284 23.82 -29.96 13.23
C THR A 284 22.75 -30.15 12.16
N ALA A 285 22.74 -31.27 11.45
CA ALA A 285 21.70 -31.56 10.46
C ALA A 285 20.31 -31.68 11.11
N VAL A 286 20.22 -32.35 12.26
CA VAL A 286 18.98 -32.44 13.06
C VAL A 286 18.55 -31.06 13.55
N LEU A 287 19.47 -30.25 14.07
CA LEU A 287 19.15 -28.89 14.53
C LEU A 287 18.62 -28.01 13.40
N MET A 288 19.27 -28.04 12.22
CA MET A 288 18.80 -27.31 11.04
C MET A 288 17.44 -27.81 10.56
N ALA A 289 17.21 -29.12 10.58
CA ALA A 289 15.90 -29.71 10.24
C ALA A 289 14.80 -29.26 11.21
N LEU A 290 15.08 -29.19 12.52
CA LEU A 290 14.15 -28.69 13.53
C LEU A 290 13.86 -27.19 13.37
N ILE A 291 14.87 -26.37 13.08
CA ILE A 291 14.70 -24.94 12.80
C ILE A 291 13.86 -24.74 11.54
N TYR A 292 14.15 -25.49 10.48
CA TYR A 292 13.40 -25.42 9.22
C TYR A 292 11.96 -25.89 9.41
N TRP A 293 11.74 -26.99 10.13
CA TRP A 293 10.41 -27.49 10.48
C TRP A 293 9.63 -26.47 11.32
N GLY A 294 10.27 -25.87 12.33
CA GLY A 294 9.69 -24.80 13.13
C GLY A 294 9.33 -23.56 12.31
N TRP A 295 10.18 -23.16 11.36
CA TRP A 295 9.92 -22.04 10.44
C TRP A 295 8.73 -22.32 9.52
N LEU A 296 8.64 -23.51 8.91
CA LEU A 296 7.50 -23.93 8.11
C LEU A 296 6.21 -23.93 8.93
N HIS A 297 6.24 -24.52 10.12
CA HIS A 297 5.07 -24.64 10.99
C HIS A 297 4.61 -23.27 11.51
N TYR A 298 5.55 -22.37 11.82
CA TYR A 298 5.25 -20.99 12.17
C TYR A 298 4.64 -20.23 10.97
N GLY A 299 5.20 -20.41 9.77
CA GLY A 299 4.73 -19.77 8.55
C GLY A 299 3.31 -20.17 8.15
N VAL A 300 2.94 -21.45 8.33
CA VAL A 300 1.57 -21.94 8.09
C VAL A 300 0.60 -21.38 9.13
N ARG A 301 0.94 -21.47 10.43
CA ARG A 301 0.09 -20.95 11.51
C ARG A 301 -0.15 -19.45 11.39
N LYS A 302 0.88 -18.68 11.06
CA LYS A 302 0.76 -17.23 10.89
C LYS A 302 -0.14 -16.88 9.70
N ARG A 303 -0.04 -17.60 8.58
CA ARG A 303 -0.95 -17.40 7.44
C ARG A 303 -2.39 -17.77 7.77
N ALA A 304 -2.60 -18.87 8.50
CA ALA A 304 -3.93 -19.26 8.97
C ALA A 304 -4.54 -18.18 9.89
N GLN A 305 -3.77 -17.69 10.87
CA GLN A 305 -4.23 -16.61 11.76
C GLN A 305 -4.57 -15.32 11.02
N LEU A 306 -3.71 -14.87 10.08
CA LEU A 306 -4.03 -13.69 9.26
C LEU A 306 -5.26 -13.90 8.37
N ALA A 307 -5.44 -15.10 7.82
CA ALA A 307 -6.62 -15.42 7.02
C ALA A 307 -7.90 -15.37 7.86
N THR A 308 -7.88 -15.98 9.06
CA THR A 308 -9.00 -15.91 10.01
C THR A 308 -9.27 -14.49 10.47
N GLN A 309 -8.24 -13.70 10.76
CA GLN A 309 -8.41 -12.31 11.15
C GLN A 309 -9.04 -11.47 10.03
N ARG A 310 -8.59 -11.64 8.77
CA ARG A 310 -9.21 -10.99 7.62
C ARG A 310 -10.66 -11.41 7.41
N ALA A 311 -10.96 -12.70 7.55
CA ALA A 311 -12.32 -13.22 7.43
C ALA A 311 -13.23 -12.62 8.51
N ASN A 312 -12.78 -12.60 9.77
CA ASN A 312 -13.54 -12.02 10.88
C ASN A 312 -13.75 -10.51 10.70
N SER A 313 -12.71 -9.76 10.31
CA SER A 313 -12.86 -8.32 10.05
C SER A 313 -13.80 -8.02 8.88
N LEU A 314 -13.78 -8.82 7.82
CA LEU A 314 -14.75 -8.69 6.72
C LEU A 314 -16.16 -8.99 7.21
N GLN A 315 -16.36 -10.04 8.01
CA GLN A 315 -17.66 -10.37 8.59
C GLN A 315 -18.19 -9.23 9.47
N GLU A 316 -17.34 -8.65 10.33
CA GLU A 316 -17.69 -7.50 11.18
C GLU A 316 -18.11 -6.28 10.34
N VAL A 317 -17.35 -5.96 9.29
CA VAL A 317 -17.69 -4.85 8.38
C VAL A 317 -19.02 -5.12 7.68
N LEU A 318 -19.22 -6.31 7.14
CA LEU A 318 -20.45 -6.67 6.44
C LEU A 318 -21.67 -6.70 7.38
N ASN A 319 -21.50 -7.10 8.65
CA ASN A 319 -22.54 -7.06 9.68
C ASN A 319 -22.85 -5.65 10.18
N ALA A 320 -21.85 -4.76 10.19
CA ALA A 320 -22.02 -3.35 10.53
C ALA A 320 -22.72 -2.56 9.41
N THR A 321 -22.78 -3.07 8.18
CA THR A 321 -23.57 -2.42 7.12
C THR A 321 -25.07 -2.43 7.47
N GLY A 322 -25.75 -1.32 7.17
CA GLY A 322 -27.20 -1.21 7.35
C GLY A 322 -28.01 -1.93 6.26
N GLU A 323 -27.35 -2.30 5.16
CA GLU A 323 -27.95 -3.02 4.03
C GLU A 323 -28.06 -4.51 4.33
N THR A 324 -29.16 -5.12 3.90
CA THR A 324 -29.34 -6.57 3.98
C THR A 324 -28.52 -7.24 2.90
N LEU A 325 -27.63 -8.15 3.29
CA LEU A 325 -26.77 -8.89 2.38
C LEU A 325 -27.03 -10.40 2.50
N LEU A 326 -27.14 -11.08 1.36
CA LEU A 326 -27.23 -12.54 1.28
C LEU A 326 -26.45 -13.06 0.07
N ILE A 327 -25.72 -14.15 0.27
CA ILE A 327 -25.06 -14.90 -0.80
C ILE A 327 -25.71 -16.27 -0.90
N ALA A 328 -26.03 -16.70 -2.12
CA ALA A 328 -26.58 -18.01 -2.42
C ALA A 328 -25.73 -18.76 -3.46
N ASP A 329 -25.80 -20.09 -3.44
CA ASP A 329 -25.16 -20.95 -4.43
C ASP A 329 -25.86 -20.92 -5.80
N SER A 330 -25.36 -21.70 -6.77
CA SER A 330 -25.94 -21.78 -8.12
C SER A 330 -27.37 -22.35 -8.15
N GLU A 331 -27.79 -23.06 -7.10
CA GLU A 331 -29.14 -23.58 -6.92
C GLU A 331 -30.05 -22.62 -6.13
N MET A 332 -29.57 -21.41 -5.83
CA MET A 332 -30.25 -20.41 -5.00
C MET A 332 -30.45 -20.89 -3.55
N ARG A 333 -29.53 -21.68 -3.00
CA ARG A 333 -29.51 -22.00 -1.56
C ARG A 333 -28.66 -20.98 -0.81
N PRO A 334 -29.12 -20.44 0.33
CA PRO A 334 -28.34 -19.49 1.13
C PRO A 334 -27.02 -20.12 1.59
N LEU A 335 -25.92 -19.43 1.36
CA LEU A 335 -24.58 -19.76 1.84
C LEU A 335 -24.15 -18.88 3.00
N TRP A 336 -24.55 -17.61 2.98
CA TRP A 336 -24.14 -16.61 3.97
C TRP A 336 -25.10 -15.42 3.96
N TRP A 337 -25.29 -14.76 5.10
CA TRP A 337 -26.07 -13.54 5.25
C TRP A 337 -25.50 -12.70 6.40
N ASN A 338 -25.81 -11.40 6.43
CA ASN A 338 -25.38 -10.51 7.50
C ASN A 338 -26.47 -10.28 8.57
N ASP A 339 -26.11 -9.65 9.69
CA ASP A 339 -27.04 -9.35 10.78
C ASP A 339 -28.22 -8.47 10.33
N ALA A 340 -28.02 -7.62 9.31
CA ALA A 340 -29.10 -6.81 8.76
C ALA A 340 -30.16 -7.66 8.04
N PHE A 341 -29.79 -8.77 7.41
CA PHE A 341 -30.74 -9.75 6.89
C PHE A 341 -31.63 -10.30 8.01
N GLU A 342 -31.03 -10.76 9.11
CA GLU A 342 -31.77 -11.37 10.22
C GLU A 342 -32.76 -10.40 10.87
N ARG A 343 -32.34 -9.13 11.04
CA ARG A 343 -33.21 -8.07 11.56
C ARG A 343 -34.39 -7.75 10.66
N ASN A 344 -34.20 -7.83 9.34
CA ASN A 344 -35.21 -7.45 8.36
C ASN A 344 -36.15 -8.61 7.97
N TYR A 345 -35.65 -9.85 8.02
CA TYR A 345 -36.37 -11.05 7.64
C TYR A 345 -36.41 -12.11 8.76
N PRO A 346 -36.87 -11.77 9.98
CA PRO A 346 -36.84 -12.69 11.12
C PRO A 346 -37.73 -13.92 10.95
N LEU A 347 -38.83 -13.79 10.18
CA LEU A 347 -39.77 -14.88 9.89
C LEU A 347 -39.20 -15.92 8.92
N GLN A 348 -38.24 -15.50 8.10
CA GLN A 348 -37.59 -16.31 7.08
C GLN A 348 -36.42 -17.11 7.67
N MET A 349 -35.87 -16.68 8.81
CA MET A 349 -34.69 -17.32 9.43
C MET A 349 -34.83 -18.83 9.65
N PRO A 350 -35.96 -19.39 10.15
CA PRO A 350 -36.08 -20.84 10.35
C PRO A 350 -35.99 -21.64 9.04
N LEU A 351 -36.58 -21.12 7.96
CA LEU A 351 -36.53 -21.75 6.64
C LEU A 351 -35.12 -21.65 6.04
N LEU A 352 -34.48 -20.51 6.24
CA LEU A 352 -33.14 -20.19 5.74
C LEU A 352 -32.08 -21.10 6.41
N THR A 353 -32.13 -21.26 7.73
CA THR A 353 -31.27 -22.20 8.47
C THR A 353 -31.61 -23.67 8.19
N GLY A 354 -32.82 -23.95 7.72
CA GLY A 354 -33.28 -25.28 7.32
C GLY A 354 -32.75 -25.75 5.95
N GLY A 355 -31.89 -24.97 5.29
CA GLY A 355 -31.29 -25.32 4.01
C GLY A 355 -32.24 -25.23 2.81
N LYS A 356 -33.34 -24.48 2.97
CA LYS A 356 -34.33 -24.23 1.91
C LYS A 356 -33.76 -23.27 0.87
N THR A 357 -34.21 -23.42 -0.38
CA THR A 357 -33.86 -22.49 -1.46
C THR A 357 -34.51 -21.12 -1.23
N LEU A 358 -33.93 -20.05 -1.77
CA LEU A 358 -34.52 -18.71 -1.70
C LEU A 358 -35.94 -18.68 -2.27
N LYS A 359 -36.22 -19.50 -3.30
CA LYS A 359 -37.58 -19.67 -3.81
C LYS A 359 -38.55 -20.12 -2.71
N GLU A 360 -38.17 -21.12 -1.92
CA GLU A 360 -39.00 -21.63 -0.82
C GLU A 360 -39.05 -20.65 0.36
N VAL A 361 -37.95 -19.95 0.66
CA VAL A 361 -37.85 -18.96 1.74
C VAL A 361 -38.78 -17.76 1.50
N PHE A 362 -38.89 -17.33 0.24
CA PHE A 362 -39.71 -16.17 -0.15
C PHE A 362 -41.06 -16.55 -0.78
N ALA A 363 -41.39 -17.85 -0.87
CA ALA A 363 -42.71 -18.31 -1.35
C ALA A 363 -43.84 -18.07 -0.32
N SER A 364 -43.52 -17.97 0.97
CA SER A 364 -44.53 -17.80 2.03
C SER A 364 -44.85 -16.32 2.27
N LYS A 365 -45.89 -15.82 1.58
CA LYS A 365 -46.55 -14.53 1.76
C LYS A 365 -45.67 -13.28 1.59
N GLN A 366 -45.65 -12.78 0.35
CA GLN A 366 -45.39 -11.38 0.07
C GLN A 366 -46.74 -10.69 -0.15
N GLU A 367 -47.22 -9.90 0.82
CA GLU A 367 -48.24 -8.88 0.52
C GLU A 367 -47.53 -7.82 -0.33
N THR A 368 -47.56 -8.02 -1.65
CA THR A 368 -47.05 -7.13 -2.70
C THR A 368 -47.86 -5.84 -2.83
N GLY A 369 -48.38 -5.28 -1.72
CA GLY A 369 -49.07 -3.99 -1.74
C GLY A 369 -48.14 -2.79 -1.90
N ALA A 370 -46.84 -2.95 -1.62
CA ALA A 370 -45.85 -1.87 -1.71
C ALA A 370 -45.22 -1.71 -3.12
N ALA A 371 -45.34 -2.72 -3.98
CA ALA A 371 -44.80 -2.68 -5.34
C ALA A 371 -45.52 -1.64 -6.22
N ASP A 372 -46.83 -1.50 -6.05
CA ASP A 372 -47.66 -0.54 -6.80
C ASP A 372 -47.38 0.93 -6.43
N LEU A 373 -46.86 1.18 -5.21
CA LEU A 373 -46.81 2.53 -4.66
C LEU A 373 -45.55 3.34 -5.02
N LEU A 374 -44.52 2.68 -5.55
CA LEU A 374 -43.17 3.25 -5.61
C LEU A 374 -42.63 3.50 -7.02
N LEU A 375 -42.81 2.57 -7.97
CA LEU A 375 -42.13 2.64 -9.27
C LEU A 375 -42.95 1.91 -10.34
N GLY A 376 -43.70 2.67 -11.16
CA GLY A 376 -44.51 2.16 -12.26
C GLY A 376 -43.73 1.63 -13.48
N SER A 377 -42.60 0.94 -13.27
CA SER A 377 -41.84 0.29 -14.35
C SER A 377 -42.10 -1.21 -14.41
N GLU A 378 -42.26 -1.75 -15.62
CA GLU A 378 -42.50 -3.19 -15.92
C GLU A 378 -41.54 -4.15 -15.19
N ASP A 379 -40.32 -3.71 -14.87
CA ASP A 379 -39.31 -4.52 -14.18
C ASP A 379 -39.71 -4.96 -12.75
N PHE A 380 -40.63 -4.26 -12.07
CA PHE A 380 -41.02 -4.57 -10.68
C PHE A 380 -42.23 -5.51 -10.56
N GLN A 381 -42.93 -5.79 -11.67
CA GLN A 381 -44.05 -6.73 -11.72
C GLN A 381 -43.61 -8.18 -12.00
N LYS A 382 -42.31 -8.40 -12.22
CA LYS A 382 -41.77 -9.72 -12.57
C LYS A 382 -42.02 -10.72 -11.44
N SER A 383 -42.54 -11.90 -11.79
CA SER A 383 -42.74 -12.98 -10.83
C SER A 383 -41.39 -13.43 -10.24
N PRO A 384 -41.38 -14.06 -9.04
CA PRO A 384 -40.16 -14.65 -8.50
C PRO A 384 -39.48 -15.61 -9.50
N GLU A 385 -40.23 -16.33 -10.34
CA GLU A 385 -39.64 -17.16 -11.41
C GLU A 385 -38.93 -16.34 -12.49
N GLU A 386 -39.51 -15.23 -12.93
CA GLU A 386 -38.94 -14.37 -13.96
C GLU A 386 -37.66 -13.69 -13.45
N GLN A 387 -37.64 -13.27 -12.19
CA GLN A 387 -36.43 -12.74 -11.54
C GLN A 387 -35.32 -13.79 -11.44
N ILE A 388 -35.65 -15.03 -11.08
CA ILE A 388 -34.69 -16.15 -11.07
C ILE A 388 -34.19 -16.45 -12.49
N ALA A 389 -35.05 -16.37 -13.50
CA ALA A 389 -34.68 -16.58 -14.89
C ALA A 389 -33.73 -15.47 -15.40
N ASP A 390 -33.97 -14.22 -15.04
CA ASP A 390 -33.09 -13.08 -15.33
C ASP A 390 -31.70 -13.29 -14.73
N LEU A 391 -31.62 -13.68 -13.45
CA LEU A 391 -30.35 -13.99 -12.78
C LEU A 391 -29.59 -15.12 -13.45
N ARG A 392 -30.29 -16.21 -13.83
CA ARG A 392 -29.67 -17.33 -14.56
C ARG A 392 -29.14 -16.92 -15.92
N ALA A 393 -29.83 -16.02 -16.61
CA ALA A 393 -29.40 -15.41 -17.86
C ALA A 393 -28.28 -14.36 -17.68
N GLY A 394 -27.83 -14.10 -16.45
CA GLY A 394 -26.76 -13.15 -16.14
C GLY A 394 -27.21 -11.69 -16.11
N ARG A 395 -28.52 -11.43 -16.11
CA ARG A 395 -29.09 -10.10 -15.93
C ARG A 395 -29.25 -9.79 -14.44
N GLU A 396 -29.23 -8.51 -14.10
CA GLU A 396 -29.62 -8.07 -12.75
C GLU A 396 -31.12 -8.24 -12.56
N ALA A 397 -31.54 -8.67 -11.37
CA ALA A 397 -32.95 -8.70 -10.98
C ALA A 397 -33.19 -7.73 -9.82
N ILE A 398 -34.29 -7.00 -9.89
CA ILE A 398 -34.66 -6.00 -8.88
C ILE A 398 -36.03 -6.36 -8.33
N SER A 399 -36.20 -6.33 -7.00
CA SER A 399 -37.49 -6.51 -6.34
C SER A 399 -37.72 -5.44 -5.27
N VAL A 400 -38.98 -5.25 -4.88
CA VAL A 400 -39.37 -4.39 -3.76
C VAL A 400 -40.19 -5.21 -2.79
N ASP A 401 -39.73 -5.28 -1.55
CA ASP A 401 -40.30 -6.13 -0.53
C ASP A 401 -40.84 -5.28 0.63
N LEU A 402 -42.09 -5.52 1.05
CA LEU A 402 -42.61 -5.00 2.30
C LEU A 402 -42.20 -5.94 3.43
N VAL A 403 -41.40 -5.44 4.38
CA VAL A 403 -40.89 -6.23 5.51
C VAL A 403 -41.56 -5.84 6.83
N ALA A 404 -41.29 -6.62 7.88
CA ALA A 404 -41.85 -6.42 9.20
C ALA A 404 -41.66 -4.97 9.70
N GLY A 405 -42.73 -4.40 10.25
CA GLY A 405 -42.77 -3.00 10.70
C GLY A 405 -43.15 -1.99 9.61
N GLY A 406 -43.64 -2.44 8.45
CA GLY A 406 -44.11 -1.56 7.37
C GLY A 406 -42.98 -0.89 6.58
N ARG A 407 -41.76 -1.40 6.71
CA ARG A 407 -40.60 -0.89 5.98
C ARG A 407 -40.56 -1.46 4.57
N VAL A 408 -40.08 -0.66 3.63
CA VAL A 408 -39.98 -1.03 2.23
C VAL A 408 -38.52 -1.20 1.88
N LEU A 409 -38.13 -2.40 1.45
CA LEU A 409 -36.77 -2.70 1.01
C LEU A 409 -36.73 -2.81 -0.51
N LYS A 410 -35.72 -2.22 -1.13
CA LYS A 410 -35.40 -2.42 -2.54
C LYS A 410 -34.23 -3.40 -2.63
N SER A 411 -34.49 -4.56 -3.21
CA SER A 411 -33.53 -5.65 -3.35
C SER A 411 -32.94 -5.67 -4.77
N ARG A 412 -31.63 -5.78 -4.88
CA ARG A 412 -30.88 -6.02 -6.12
C ARG A 412 -30.18 -7.35 -6.01
N SER A 413 -30.44 -8.22 -6.97
CA SER A 413 -29.81 -9.53 -7.09
C SER A 413 -28.89 -9.57 -8.31
N VAL A 414 -27.71 -10.15 -8.17
CA VAL A 414 -26.68 -10.23 -9.22
C VAL A 414 -25.96 -11.57 -9.21
N LYS A 415 -25.53 -12.05 -10.37
CA LYS A 415 -24.65 -13.22 -10.50
C LYS A 415 -23.19 -12.80 -10.30
N LEU A 416 -22.53 -13.45 -9.35
CA LEU A 416 -21.12 -13.22 -9.03
C LEU A 416 -20.19 -14.00 -9.99
N PRO A 417 -18.93 -13.57 -10.18
CA PRO A 417 -17.96 -14.27 -11.03
C PRO A 417 -17.70 -15.72 -10.62
N SER A 418 -17.92 -16.06 -9.34
CA SER A 418 -17.82 -17.42 -8.81
C SER A 418 -18.96 -18.35 -9.26
N GLY A 419 -19.99 -17.82 -9.93
CA GLY A 419 -21.22 -18.55 -10.29
C GLY A 419 -22.28 -18.57 -9.19
N GLN A 420 -22.00 -17.96 -8.03
CA GLN A 420 -22.94 -17.70 -6.94
C GLN A 420 -23.83 -16.48 -7.24
N TYR A 421 -24.84 -16.24 -6.41
CA TYR A 421 -25.68 -15.06 -6.49
C TYR A 421 -25.56 -14.22 -5.23
N GLY A 422 -25.45 -12.90 -5.39
CA GLY A 422 -25.46 -11.92 -4.30
C GLY A 422 -26.75 -11.12 -4.33
N ILE A 423 -27.37 -10.92 -3.17
CA ILE A 423 -28.57 -10.13 -2.97
C ILE A 423 -28.24 -9.01 -1.99
N VAL A 424 -28.56 -7.77 -2.37
CA VAL A 424 -28.40 -6.57 -1.56
C VAL A 424 -29.76 -5.89 -1.44
N ALA A 425 -30.28 -5.70 -0.24
CA ALA A 425 -31.53 -4.96 -0.02
C ALA A 425 -31.31 -3.71 0.84
N THR A 426 -31.81 -2.58 0.34
CA THR A 426 -31.67 -1.25 0.96
C THR A 426 -33.03 -0.73 1.42
N ASP A 427 -33.09 -0.14 2.61
CA ASP A 427 -34.31 0.48 3.13
C ASP A 427 -34.64 1.76 2.37
N VAL A 428 -35.78 1.76 1.67
CA VAL A 428 -36.31 2.87 0.88
C VAL A 428 -37.62 3.40 1.46
N THR A 429 -37.94 3.10 2.72
CA THR A 429 -39.20 3.50 3.37
C THR A 429 -39.39 5.01 3.35
N ALA A 430 -38.37 5.79 3.74
CA ALA A 430 -38.46 7.25 3.75
C ALA A 430 -38.67 7.83 2.34
N LEU A 431 -38.02 7.24 1.34
CA LEU A 431 -38.16 7.62 -0.06
C LEU A 431 -39.58 7.32 -0.56
N SER A 432 -40.12 6.15 -0.21
CA SER A 432 -41.49 5.74 -0.52
C SER A 432 -42.53 6.71 0.04
N VAL A 433 -42.47 6.96 1.35
CA VAL A 433 -43.39 7.88 2.03
C VAL A 433 -43.31 9.29 1.44
N ALA A 434 -42.10 9.78 1.14
CA ALA A 434 -41.93 11.07 0.50
C ALA A 434 -42.55 11.12 -0.90
N HIS A 435 -42.37 10.07 -1.71
CA HIS A 435 -42.93 9.97 -3.05
C HIS A 435 -44.46 9.96 -3.03
N THR A 436 -45.07 9.10 -2.21
CA THR A 436 -46.54 9.03 -2.06
C THR A 436 -47.11 10.36 -1.58
N LYS A 437 -46.42 11.04 -0.65
CA LYS A 437 -46.86 12.35 -0.15
C LYS A 437 -46.79 13.42 -1.23
N LEU A 438 -45.76 13.40 -2.08
CA LEU A 438 -45.64 14.31 -3.22
C LEU A 438 -46.75 14.06 -4.23
N GLN A 439 -47.02 12.81 -4.58
CA GLN A 439 -48.11 12.45 -5.49
C GLN A 439 -49.48 12.89 -4.96
N SER A 440 -49.78 12.57 -3.70
CA SER A 440 -51.04 13.00 -3.06
C SER A 440 -51.17 14.53 -3.01
N ASN A 441 -50.08 15.25 -2.74
CA ASN A 441 -50.10 16.72 -2.76
C ASN A 441 -50.36 17.25 -4.18
N ALA A 442 -49.78 16.64 -5.21
CA ALA A 442 -50.00 17.02 -6.60
C ALA A 442 -51.47 16.81 -7.01
N GLU A 443 -52.05 15.65 -6.66
CA GLU A 443 -53.46 15.34 -6.88
C GLU A 443 -54.38 16.35 -6.18
N ARG A 444 -54.13 16.63 -4.89
CA ARG A 444 -54.90 17.63 -4.13
C ARG A 444 -54.78 19.04 -4.72
N LEU A 445 -53.61 19.41 -5.21
CA LEU A 445 -53.40 20.70 -5.86
C LEU A 445 -54.20 20.79 -7.17
N GLN A 446 -54.17 19.73 -7.97
CA GLN A 446 -54.92 19.64 -9.22
C GLN A 446 -56.43 19.68 -8.97
N GLU A 447 -56.92 18.96 -7.97
CA GLU A 447 -58.32 18.98 -7.54
C GLU A 447 -58.74 20.38 -7.05
N ALA A 448 -57.94 21.01 -6.19
CA ALA A 448 -58.20 22.36 -5.70
C ALA A 448 -58.27 23.38 -6.85
N ASN A 449 -57.38 23.26 -7.84
CA ASN A 449 -57.40 24.13 -9.02
C ASN A 449 -58.65 23.90 -9.88
N ARG A 450 -59.03 22.64 -10.11
CA ARG A 450 -60.26 22.29 -10.84
C ARG A 450 -61.51 22.85 -10.15
N ASN A 451 -61.61 22.65 -8.84
CA ASN A 451 -62.74 23.15 -8.03
C ASN A 451 -62.82 24.67 -8.07
N LEU A 452 -61.68 25.38 -8.05
CA LEU A 452 -61.65 26.83 -8.17
C LEU A 452 -62.15 27.30 -9.55
N SER A 453 -61.74 26.63 -10.62
CA SER A 453 -62.18 26.96 -11.99
C SER A 453 -63.67 26.68 -12.18
N GLU A 454 -64.19 25.55 -11.68
CA GLU A 454 -65.61 25.21 -11.72
C GLU A 454 -66.46 26.19 -10.89
N PHE A 455 -66.05 26.50 -9.67
CA PHE A 455 -66.71 27.50 -8.83
C PHE A 455 -66.77 28.88 -9.52
N SER A 456 -65.65 29.31 -10.12
CA SER A 456 -65.58 30.60 -10.83
C SER A 456 -66.54 30.62 -12.02
N HIS A 457 -66.63 29.52 -12.77
CA HIS A 457 -67.54 29.40 -13.91
C HIS A 457 -69.02 29.45 -13.49
N VAL A 458 -69.41 28.68 -12.46
CA VAL A 458 -70.79 28.66 -11.93
C VAL A 458 -71.16 30.01 -11.34
N ALA A 459 -70.31 30.60 -10.49
CA ALA A 459 -70.58 31.89 -9.87
C ALA A 459 -70.76 33.00 -10.91
N ALA A 460 -69.94 33.02 -11.96
CA ALA A 460 -70.06 34.02 -13.01
C ALA A 460 -71.33 33.83 -13.87
N HIS A 461 -71.69 32.58 -14.20
CA HIS A 461 -72.96 32.26 -14.85
C HIS A 461 -74.17 32.74 -14.03
N ASP A 462 -74.16 32.45 -12.72
CA ASP A 462 -75.27 32.79 -11.81
C ASP A 462 -75.37 34.29 -11.53
N LEU A 463 -74.28 35.04 -11.67
CA LEU A 463 -74.27 36.50 -11.60
C LEU A 463 -74.70 37.16 -12.92
N ALA A 464 -74.44 36.53 -14.07
CA ALA A 464 -74.77 37.06 -15.39
C ALA A 464 -76.29 37.17 -15.62
N GLY A 465 -77.04 36.17 -15.17
CA GLY A 465 -78.51 36.12 -15.28
C GLY A 465 -79.23 37.31 -14.62
N PRO A 466 -79.09 37.53 -13.31
CA PRO A 466 -79.74 38.65 -12.62
C PRO A 466 -79.28 39.99 -13.15
N LEU A 467 -78.00 40.15 -13.53
CA LEU A 467 -77.51 41.39 -14.12
C LEU A 467 -78.14 41.70 -15.48
N ARG A 468 -78.32 40.68 -16.34
CA ARG A 468 -79.03 40.81 -17.62
C ARG A 468 -80.48 41.25 -17.41
N ASN A 469 -81.15 40.74 -16.37
CA ASN A 469 -82.51 41.15 -16.04
C ASN A 469 -82.57 42.61 -15.58
N ILE A 470 -81.62 43.04 -14.72
CA ILE A 470 -81.52 44.45 -14.29
C ILE A 470 -81.29 45.36 -15.51
N ARG A 471 -80.41 44.96 -16.44
CA ARG A 471 -80.18 45.70 -17.70
C ARG A 471 -81.44 45.83 -18.56
N ASN A 472 -82.18 44.74 -18.71
CA ASN A 472 -83.41 44.74 -19.51
C ASN A 472 -84.48 45.63 -18.87
N LEU A 473 -84.68 45.54 -17.55
CA LEU A 473 -85.62 46.40 -16.82
C LEU A 473 -85.24 47.87 -16.94
N HIS A 474 -83.97 48.20 -16.74
CA HIS A 474 -83.45 49.56 -16.89
C HIS A 474 -83.69 50.09 -18.31
N LYS A 475 -83.41 49.27 -19.33
CA LYS A 475 -83.66 49.61 -20.73
C LYS A 475 -85.14 49.83 -21.03
N TRP A 476 -86.04 48.96 -20.54
CA TRP A 476 -87.48 49.14 -20.72
C TRP A 476 -87.99 50.41 -20.06
N ILE A 477 -87.48 50.76 -18.87
CA ILE A 477 -87.83 52.03 -18.22
C ILE A 477 -87.39 53.22 -19.09
N LEU A 478 -86.21 53.17 -19.71
CA LEU A 478 -85.76 54.23 -20.63
C LEU A 478 -86.60 54.29 -21.90
N GLU A 479 -86.99 53.14 -22.48
CA GLU A 479 -87.88 53.06 -23.64
C GLU A 479 -89.27 53.61 -23.31
N ASP A 480 -89.88 53.20 -22.19
CA ASP A 480 -91.18 53.69 -21.71
C ASP A 480 -91.17 55.20 -21.48
N ILE A 481 -90.08 55.74 -20.90
CA ILE A 481 -89.93 57.19 -20.71
C ILE A 481 -89.81 57.91 -22.06
N ALA A 482 -89.06 57.34 -23.01
CA ALA A 482 -88.89 57.92 -24.35
C ALA A 482 -90.21 57.93 -25.17
N GLU A 483 -91.16 57.06 -24.86
CA GLU A 483 -92.50 57.05 -25.46
C GLU A 483 -93.47 58.07 -24.84
N THR A 484 -93.07 58.76 -23.77
CA THR A 484 -93.87 59.80 -23.10
C THR A 484 -93.31 61.21 -23.33
N ASP A 485 -94.09 62.26 -23.04
CA ASP A 485 -93.60 63.66 -23.06
C ASP A 485 -92.65 64.00 -21.89
N LEU A 486 -92.26 63.00 -21.08
CA LEU A 486 -91.40 63.18 -19.91
C LEU A 486 -89.94 63.30 -20.36
N LYS A 487 -89.28 64.40 -20.02
CA LYS A 487 -87.85 64.59 -20.28
C LYS A 487 -87.03 64.16 -19.07
N LEU A 488 -86.05 63.28 -19.31
CA LEU A 488 -85.01 62.98 -18.33
C LEU A 488 -84.04 64.16 -18.27
N GLU A 489 -84.13 64.95 -17.20
CA GLU A 489 -83.27 66.11 -16.98
C GLU A 489 -82.76 66.14 -15.53
N GLY A 490 -81.63 66.82 -15.30
CA GLY A 490 -81.03 66.97 -13.97
C GLY A 490 -80.58 65.64 -13.33
N GLU A 491 -80.73 65.54 -12.01
CA GLU A 491 -80.26 64.39 -11.20
C GLU A 491 -80.83 63.04 -11.66
N MET A 492 -82.03 63.02 -12.25
CA MET A 492 -82.65 61.79 -12.73
C MET A 492 -81.87 61.20 -13.90
N LEU A 493 -81.52 62.02 -14.91
CA LEU A 493 -80.69 61.59 -16.04
C LEU A 493 -79.33 61.08 -15.57
N GLU A 494 -78.68 61.82 -14.66
CA GLU A 494 -77.38 61.42 -14.09
C GLU A 494 -77.44 60.06 -13.37
N ASN A 495 -78.53 59.80 -12.64
CA ASN A 495 -78.74 58.51 -11.96
C ASN A 495 -78.97 57.36 -12.95
N PHE A 496 -79.76 57.57 -14.02
CA PHE A 496 -79.96 56.55 -15.05
C PHE A 496 -78.64 56.21 -15.77
N GLU A 497 -77.87 57.22 -16.15
CA GLU A 497 -76.54 56.99 -16.74
C GLU A 497 -75.58 56.30 -15.76
N HIS A 498 -75.69 56.57 -14.45
CA HIS A 498 -74.88 55.89 -13.45
C HIS A 498 -75.25 54.40 -13.36
N ILE A 499 -76.55 54.08 -13.37
CA ILE A 499 -77.02 52.68 -13.38
C ILE A 499 -76.50 51.96 -14.63
N ASP A 500 -76.58 52.58 -15.81
CA ASP A 500 -76.02 52.03 -17.04
C ASP A 500 -74.52 51.73 -16.92
N ARG A 501 -73.73 52.69 -16.42
CA ARG A 501 -72.30 52.51 -16.20
C ARG A 501 -72.00 51.38 -15.22
N LEU A 502 -72.81 51.19 -14.18
CA LEU A 502 -72.65 50.11 -13.19
C LEU A 502 -73.00 48.74 -13.79
N ILE A 503 -74.09 48.65 -14.55
CA ILE A 503 -74.53 47.41 -15.20
C ILE A 503 -73.51 46.96 -16.24
N GLU A 504 -73.04 47.88 -17.07
CA GLU A 504 -72.04 47.60 -18.10
C GLU A 504 -70.73 47.13 -17.45
N ARG A 505 -70.28 47.83 -16.41
CA ARG A 505 -69.08 47.45 -15.66
C ARG A 505 -69.16 46.05 -15.06
N GLN A 506 -70.29 45.69 -14.46
CA GLN A 506 -70.47 44.36 -13.87
C GLN A 506 -70.56 43.27 -14.95
N SER A 507 -71.10 43.59 -16.12
CA SER A 507 -71.19 42.65 -17.24
C SER A 507 -69.79 42.30 -17.75
N VAL A 508 -68.95 43.32 -17.96
CA VAL A 508 -67.55 43.14 -18.34
C VAL A 508 -66.76 42.36 -17.28
N LEU A 509 -66.98 42.62 -15.98
CA LEU A 509 -66.31 41.87 -14.90
C LEU A 509 -66.65 40.37 -14.91
N ILE A 510 -67.91 40.04 -15.15
CA ILE A 510 -68.39 38.66 -15.19
C ILE A 510 -67.86 37.96 -16.44
N GLU A 511 -67.85 38.64 -17.59
CA GLU A 511 -67.28 38.12 -18.84
C GLU A 511 -65.76 37.90 -18.73
N ASP A 512 -65.03 38.84 -18.12
CA ASP A 512 -63.59 38.70 -17.85
C ASP A 512 -63.30 37.54 -16.89
N LEU A 513 -64.15 37.34 -15.87
CA LEU A 513 -64.03 36.22 -14.93
C LEU A 513 -64.30 34.88 -15.62
N LEU A 514 -65.32 34.80 -16.48
CA LEU A 514 -65.60 33.61 -17.30
C LEU A 514 -64.47 33.30 -18.26
N ALA A 515 -63.92 34.32 -18.93
CA ALA A 515 -62.77 34.16 -19.81
C ALA A 515 -61.55 33.65 -19.02
N TYR A 516 -61.29 34.23 -17.85
CA TYR A 516 -60.19 33.81 -16.97
C TYR A 516 -60.33 32.36 -16.49
N SER A 517 -61.54 31.91 -16.11
CA SER A 517 -61.79 30.52 -15.69
C SER A 517 -61.81 29.52 -16.85
N ALA A 518 -62.40 29.90 -17.99
CA ALA A 518 -62.48 29.04 -19.18
C ALA A 518 -61.13 28.84 -19.86
N SER A 519 -60.15 29.71 -19.59
CA SER A 519 -58.82 29.60 -20.18
C SER A 519 -58.10 28.29 -19.82
N ASP A 520 -58.51 27.53 -18.79
CA ASP A 520 -57.82 26.32 -18.29
C ASP A 520 -57.86 25.08 -19.20
N ASP A 521 -58.59 25.13 -20.31
CA ASP A 521 -58.63 24.03 -21.28
C ASP A 521 -57.56 24.20 -22.37
N GLN A 522 -56.44 23.49 -22.22
CA GLN A 522 -55.28 23.56 -23.13
C GLN A 522 -55.55 22.91 -24.51
N SER A 523 -56.68 22.22 -24.68
CA SER A 523 -57.03 21.42 -25.87
C SER A 523 -57.48 22.20 -27.10
N LEU A 524 -57.61 23.53 -26.99
CA LEU A 524 -58.22 24.39 -28.03
C LEU A 524 -57.23 24.99 -29.04
N SER A 525 -55.91 24.80 -28.86
CA SER A 525 -54.90 25.41 -29.74
C SER A 525 -54.86 24.75 -31.12
N ARG A 526 -54.91 25.57 -32.18
CA ARG A 526 -54.85 25.11 -33.57
C ARG A 526 -54.14 26.12 -34.48
N ALA A 527 -53.72 25.66 -35.66
CA ALA A 527 -53.18 26.55 -36.67
C ALA A 527 -54.27 27.49 -37.22
N PHE A 528 -54.01 28.80 -37.25
CA PHE A 528 -54.91 29.79 -37.85
C PHE A 528 -54.14 30.97 -38.47
N ASP A 529 -54.77 31.66 -39.43
CA ASP A 529 -54.25 32.88 -40.03
C ASP A 529 -54.80 34.12 -39.29
N PRO A 530 -53.95 34.87 -38.56
CA PRO A 530 -54.39 36.06 -37.83
C PRO A 530 -54.92 37.18 -38.73
N ALA A 531 -54.45 37.30 -39.98
CA ALA A 531 -54.84 38.38 -40.88
C ALA A 531 -56.35 38.38 -41.19
N THR A 532 -56.96 37.19 -41.20
CA THR A 532 -58.40 37.03 -41.44
C THR A 532 -59.28 37.53 -40.30
N ARG A 533 -58.71 37.79 -39.12
CA ARG A 533 -59.44 38.06 -37.88
C ARG A 533 -59.47 39.54 -37.51
N TRP A 534 -58.58 40.36 -38.08
CA TRP A 534 -58.48 41.79 -37.78
C TRP A 534 -59.81 42.55 -37.92
N PRO A 535 -60.61 42.39 -39.00
CA PRO A 535 -61.86 43.13 -39.12
C PRO A 535 -62.82 42.82 -37.96
N SER A 536 -63.01 41.53 -37.66
CA SER A 536 -63.92 41.10 -36.59
C SER A 536 -63.44 41.49 -35.19
N ILE A 537 -62.13 41.49 -34.94
CA ILE A 537 -61.59 41.91 -33.63
C ILE A 537 -61.77 43.42 -33.45
N LEU A 538 -61.48 44.22 -34.48
CA LEU A 538 -61.55 45.68 -34.41
C LEU A 538 -62.99 46.19 -34.36
N ASP A 539 -63.93 45.55 -35.06
CA ASP A 539 -65.36 45.89 -35.01
C ASP A 539 -65.97 45.72 -33.61
N LEU A 540 -65.39 44.82 -32.80
CA LEU A 540 -65.80 44.55 -31.42
C LEU A 540 -65.07 45.41 -30.39
N CYS A 541 -64.06 46.19 -30.81
CA CYS A 541 -63.40 47.16 -29.94
C CYS A 541 -64.14 48.50 -30.06
N ASP A 542 -64.60 49.06 -28.94
CA ASP A 542 -65.23 50.40 -28.90
C ASP A 542 -64.17 51.52 -29.07
N ILE A 543 -63.59 51.60 -30.26
CA ILE A 543 -62.54 52.56 -30.61
C ILE A 543 -63.18 53.84 -31.14
N PRO A 544 -62.91 55.03 -30.54
CA PRO A 544 -63.43 56.28 -31.06
C PRO A 544 -62.98 56.53 -32.51
N LYS A 545 -63.85 57.06 -33.37
CA LYS A 545 -63.57 57.33 -34.80
C LYS A 545 -62.35 58.24 -35.05
N SER A 546 -61.94 58.98 -34.02
CA SER A 546 -60.77 59.85 -33.98
C SER A 546 -59.44 59.12 -33.77
N PHE A 547 -59.47 57.81 -33.52
CA PHE A 547 -58.28 56.97 -33.40
C PHE A 547 -57.95 56.28 -34.72
N LYS A 548 -56.66 56.28 -35.07
CA LYS A 548 -56.16 55.57 -36.24
C LYS A 548 -55.53 54.25 -35.80
N VAL A 549 -56.11 53.13 -36.24
CA VAL A 549 -55.58 51.79 -35.97
C VAL A 549 -54.89 51.24 -37.22
N THR A 550 -53.62 50.86 -37.09
CA THR A 550 -52.85 50.24 -38.17
C THR A 550 -52.58 48.78 -37.82
N VAL A 551 -52.97 47.86 -38.71
CA VAL A 551 -52.74 46.42 -38.55
C VAL A 551 -51.71 45.92 -39.57
N PRO A 552 -50.89 44.90 -39.22
CA PRO A 552 -49.88 44.41 -40.13
C PRO A 552 -50.50 43.46 -41.16
N GLY A 553 -50.05 43.59 -42.42
CA GLY A 553 -50.28 42.57 -43.44
C GLY A 553 -49.20 41.47 -43.38
N GLY A 554 -49.54 40.25 -43.80
CA GLY A 554 -48.55 39.19 -44.01
C GLY A 554 -48.01 38.51 -42.73
N ILE A 555 -48.73 38.59 -41.61
CA ILE A 555 -48.40 37.83 -40.39
C ILE A 555 -48.52 36.32 -40.68
N PRO A 556 -47.54 35.48 -40.28
CA PRO A 556 -47.57 34.05 -40.58
C PRO A 556 -48.61 33.32 -39.72
N THR A 557 -48.97 32.09 -40.14
CA THR A 557 -49.89 31.21 -39.42
C THR A 557 -49.36 30.87 -38.03
N LEU A 558 -50.19 31.12 -37.01
CA LEU A 558 -49.85 30.90 -35.60
C LEU A 558 -50.49 29.62 -35.08
N PHE A 559 -49.91 29.04 -34.03
CA PHE A 559 -50.48 27.91 -33.28
C PHE A 559 -50.89 28.34 -31.89
N ALA A 560 -52.17 28.65 -31.73
CA ALA A 560 -52.78 29.08 -30.48
C ALA A 560 -54.30 28.86 -30.55
N ASP A 561 -55.01 29.08 -29.45
CA ASP A 561 -56.47 29.17 -29.47
C ASP A 561 -56.89 30.48 -30.19
N PRO A 562 -57.59 30.42 -31.33
CA PRO A 562 -58.01 31.62 -32.07
C PRO A 562 -58.97 32.51 -31.28
N VAL A 563 -59.76 31.96 -30.35
CA VAL A 563 -60.69 32.75 -29.53
C VAL A 563 -59.92 33.51 -28.46
N GLY A 564 -59.02 32.82 -27.74
CA GLY A 564 -58.08 33.45 -26.81
C GLY A 564 -57.24 34.55 -27.48
N PHE A 565 -56.81 34.33 -28.72
CA PHE A 565 -56.09 35.34 -29.51
C PHE A 565 -56.90 36.63 -29.72
N ASP A 566 -58.16 36.51 -30.12
CA ASP A 566 -59.05 37.67 -30.32
C ASP A 566 -59.22 38.46 -29.02
N ILE A 567 -59.39 37.75 -27.90
CA ILE A 567 -59.56 38.36 -26.59
C ILE A 567 -58.28 39.06 -26.13
N VAL A 568 -57.10 38.48 -26.37
CA VAL A 568 -55.80 39.12 -26.08
C VAL A 568 -55.65 40.43 -26.85
N ILE A 569 -55.87 40.41 -28.16
CA ILE A 569 -55.76 41.62 -29.00
C ILE A 569 -56.80 42.66 -28.59
N ARG A 570 -58.06 42.27 -28.39
CA ARG A 570 -59.13 43.17 -27.95
C ARG A 570 -58.77 43.85 -26.63
N ASN A 571 -58.24 43.10 -25.66
CA ASN A 571 -57.82 43.66 -24.37
C ASN A 571 -56.70 44.70 -24.53
N LEU A 572 -55.69 44.42 -25.35
CA LEU A 572 -54.58 45.34 -25.55
C LEU A 572 -55.00 46.59 -26.34
N VAL A 573 -55.78 46.44 -27.41
CA VAL A 573 -56.27 47.54 -28.25
C VAL A 573 -57.28 48.41 -27.51
N SER A 574 -58.21 47.79 -26.77
CA SER A 574 -59.19 48.54 -25.96
C SER A 574 -58.50 49.27 -24.80
N ASN A 575 -57.47 48.69 -24.19
CA ASN A 575 -56.66 49.39 -23.17
C ASN A 575 -55.95 50.61 -23.75
N ALA A 576 -55.36 50.49 -24.95
CA ALA A 576 -54.70 51.58 -25.64
C ALA A 576 -55.64 52.76 -25.92
N ALA A 577 -56.88 52.50 -26.38
CA ALA A 577 -57.87 53.54 -26.62
C ALA A 577 -58.44 54.13 -25.31
N LYS A 578 -58.82 53.27 -24.35
CA LYS A 578 -59.46 53.68 -23.09
C LYS A 578 -58.56 54.46 -22.15
N HIS A 579 -57.27 54.13 -22.11
CA HIS A 579 -56.30 54.78 -21.21
C HIS A 579 -55.53 55.92 -21.86
N HIS A 580 -55.90 56.28 -23.08
CA HIS A 580 -55.40 57.46 -23.76
C HIS A 580 -55.83 58.74 -23.01
N ASP A 581 -54.98 59.76 -23.03
CA ASP A 581 -55.21 61.07 -22.40
C ASP A 581 -55.72 62.14 -23.36
N ARG A 582 -55.90 61.79 -24.64
CA ARG A 582 -56.41 62.67 -25.72
C ARG A 582 -57.57 62.04 -26.47
N ASP A 583 -58.43 62.88 -27.04
CA ASP A 583 -59.60 62.47 -27.84
C ASP A 583 -59.26 61.82 -29.19
N SER A 584 -58.00 61.92 -29.64
CA SER A 584 -57.48 61.26 -30.85
C SER A 584 -56.10 60.66 -30.57
N GLY A 585 -55.81 59.50 -31.15
CA GLY A 585 -54.55 58.78 -30.96
C GLY A 585 -54.24 57.82 -32.10
N GLU A 586 -53.04 57.24 -32.06
CA GLU A 586 -52.58 56.22 -33.00
C GLU A 586 -52.29 54.92 -32.25
N ILE A 587 -52.84 53.82 -32.76
CA ILE A 587 -52.59 52.47 -32.27
C ILE A 587 -52.04 51.66 -33.43
N SER A 588 -50.85 51.08 -33.28
CA SER A 588 -50.23 50.24 -34.30
C SER A 588 -49.99 48.83 -33.77
N ILE A 589 -50.48 47.84 -34.50
CA ILE A 589 -50.13 46.45 -34.30
C ILE A 589 -49.00 46.11 -35.26
N SER A 590 -47.91 45.54 -34.75
CA SER A 590 -46.77 45.07 -35.54
C SER A 590 -46.36 43.67 -35.10
N TYR A 591 -45.53 43.02 -35.90
CA TYR A 591 -44.96 41.73 -35.53
C TYR A 591 -43.48 41.65 -35.88
N GLN A 592 -42.76 40.80 -35.15
CA GLN A 592 -41.37 40.47 -35.39
C GLN A 592 -41.22 38.95 -35.37
N MET A 593 -40.53 38.41 -36.37
CA MET A 593 -40.19 36.99 -36.42
C MET A 593 -39.10 36.69 -35.40
N GLU A 594 -39.34 35.71 -34.54
CA GLU A 594 -38.34 35.06 -33.70
C GLU A 594 -38.15 33.61 -34.20
N SER A 595 -37.19 32.87 -33.65
CA SER A 595 -36.77 31.57 -34.21
C SER A 595 -37.91 30.55 -34.37
N ASP A 596 -38.67 30.30 -33.31
CA ASP A 596 -39.80 29.35 -33.27
C ASP A 596 -41.15 30.03 -32.96
N ASN A 597 -41.12 31.35 -32.70
CA ASN A 597 -42.26 32.16 -32.27
C ASN A 597 -42.37 33.43 -33.10
N VAL A 598 -43.53 34.10 -33.03
CA VAL A 598 -43.73 35.46 -33.52
C VAL A 598 -44.02 36.33 -32.32
N ARG A 599 -43.31 37.46 -32.22
CA ARG A 599 -43.64 38.50 -31.26
C ARG A 599 -44.59 39.50 -31.89
N ILE A 600 -45.78 39.64 -31.30
CA ILE A 600 -46.78 40.61 -31.72
C ILE A 600 -46.74 41.77 -30.73
N CYS A 601 -46.69 43.00 -31.25
CA CYS A 601 -46.58 44.22 -30.48
C CYS A 601 -47.78 45.13 -30.77
N VAL A 602 -48.49 45.56 -29.72
CA VAL A 602 -49.52 46.60 -29.78
C VAL A 602 -48.92 47.87 -29.18
N THR A 603 -48.79 48.92 -29.98
CA THR A 603 -48.16 50.18 -29.59
C THR A 603 -49.14 51.33 -29.68
N ASP A 604 -49.21 52.16 -28.64
CA ASP A 604 -50.02 53.38 -28.60
C ASP A 604 -49.18 54.62 -28.29
N ASN A 605 -49.72 55.80 -28.66
CA ASN A 605 -49.10 57.10 -28.40
C ASN A 605 -49.67 57.85 -27.18
N GLY A 606 -50.13 57.08 -26.18
CA GLY A 606 -50.75 57.57 -24.95
C GLY A 606 -49.76 58.13 -23.92
N PRO A 607 -50.23 58.34 -22.67
CA PRO A 607 -49.45 59.05 -21.64
C PRO A 607 -48.26 58.26 -21.07
N GLY A 608 -48.13 56.98 -21.41
CA GLY A 608 -47.12 56.10 -20.84
C GLY A 608 -47.51 55.50 -19.48
N ILE A 609 -46.71 54.54 -19.03
CA ILE A 609 -46.84 53.82 -17.76
C ILE A 609 -45.59 54.13 -16.93
N ASP A 610 -45.77 54.52 -15.68
CA ASP A 610 -44.66 54.71 -14.75
C ASP A 610 -43.97 53.35 -14.47
N SER A 611 -42.65 53.33 -14.64
CA SER A 611 -41.77 52.19 -14.40
C SER A 611 -42.01 51.46 -13.07
N ALA A 612 -42.41 52.19 -12.01
CA ALA A 612 -42.70 51.62 -10.70
C ALA A 612 -43.93 50.71 -10.68
N TYR A 613 -44.79 50.81 -11.70
CA TYR A 613 -46.04 50.06 -11.81
C TYR A 613 -46.01 48.96 -12.87
N ILE A 614 -45.00 48.93 -13.75
CA ILE A 614 -44.86 47.94 -14.83
C ILE A 614 -44.96 46.49 -14.33
N SER A 615 -44.35 46.17 -13.18
CA SER A 615 -44.41 44.80 -12.61
C SER A 615 -45.74 44.48 -11.90
N LYS A 616 -46.62 45.46 -11.73
CA LYS A 616 -47.89 45.33 -10.99
C LYS A 616 -49.13 45.36 -11.87
N ILE A 617 -49.03 45.80 -13.13
CA ILE A 617 -50.19 45.92 -14.04
C ILE A 617 -50.79 44.57 -14.47
N PHE A 618 -50.01 43.49 -14.41
CA PHE A 618 -50.48 42.14 -14.73
C PHE A 618 -51.14 41.42 -13.54
N GLN A 619 -51.05 41.98 -12.32
CA GLN A 619 -51.71 41.40 -11.15
C GLN A 619 -53.24 41.54 -11.26
N PRO A 620 -54.01 40.48 -10.99
CA PRO A 620 -55.47 40.54 -10.99
C PRO A 620 -56.01 41.67 -10.09
N PHE A 621 -57.02 42.38 -10.58
CA PHE A 621 -57.74 43.46 -9.89
C PHE A 621 -56.94 44.74 -9.60
N LYS A 622 -55.75 44.92 -10.20
CA LYS A 622 -54.97 46.16 -10.09
C LYS A 622 -55.27 47.12 -11.24
N THR A 623 -55.49 48.41 -10.92
CA THR A 623 -55.68 49.49 -11.91
C THR A 623 -54.95 50.76 -11.46
N LEU A 624 -54.45 51.56 -12.41
CA LEU A 624 -53.66 52.78 -12.14
C LEU A 624 -54.49 54.06 -11.97
N ARG A 625 -55.78 54.04 -12.34
CA ARG A 625 -56.73 55.15 -12.11
C ARG A 625 -57.77 54.73 -11.06
N SER A 626 -58.26 55.68 -10.25
CA SER A 626 -59.29 55.41 -9.24
C SER A 626 -60.56 54.83 -9.88
N ARG A 627 -61.19 53.87 -9.18
CA ARG A 627 -62.34 53.06 -9.62
C ARG A 627 -63.59 53.87 -10.02
N ASP A 628 -63.64 55.16 -9.68
CA ASP A 628 -64.78 56.05 -9.93
C ASP A 628 -64.64 56.92 -11.19
N ARG A 629 -63.48 56.91 -11.88
CA ARG A 629 -63.25 57.68 -13.13
C ARG A 629 -62.83 56.80 -14.31
N GLY A 630 -63.63 55.76 -14.59
CA GLY A 630 -63.46 54.93 -15.79
C GLY A 630 -62.34 53.87 -15.73
N GLY A 631 -61.85 53.51 -14.55
CA GLY A 631 -60.91 52.39 -14.38
C GLY A 631 -61.54 51.05 -14.82
N GLY A 632 -60.83 50.27 -15.64
CA GLY A 632 -61.26 48.92 -16.05
C GLY A 632 -61.37 47.92 -14.89
N THR A 633 -61.67 46.67 -15.21
CA THR A 633 -61.84 45.57 -14.25
C THR A 633 -60.55 45.18 -13.53
N GLY A 634 -59.40 45.44 -14.16
CA GLY A 634 -58.08 45.01 -13.70
C GLY A 634 -57.80 43.53 -13.95
N LEU A 635 -58.65 42.85 -14.72
CA LEU A 635 -58.48 41.43 -15.09
C LEU A 635 -57.91 41.25 -16.51
N GLY A 636 -58.11 42.21 -17.41
CA GLY A 636 -57.71 42.09 -18.82
C GLY A 636 -56.22 41.78 -19.04
N LEU A 637 -55.31 42.49 -18.37
CA LEU A 637 -53.85 42.22 -18.53
C LEU A 637 -53.42 40.91 -17.86
N ALA A 638 -54.04 40.52 -16.74
CA ALA A 638 -53.80 39.23 -16.09
C ALA A 638 -54.27 38.07 -16.99
N PHE A 639 -55.38 38.25 -17.71
CA PHE A 639 -55.85 37.31 -18.71
C PHE A 639 -54.87 37.20 -19.89
N VAL A 640 -54.34 38.33 -20.36
CA VAL A 640 -53.32 38.35 -21.44
C VAL A 640 -52.08 37.56 -21.04
N GLU A 641 -51.53 37.79 -19.84
CA GLU A 641 -50.37 37.06 -19.32
C GLU A 641 -50.66 35.55 -19.26
N ARG A 642 -51.74 35.13 -18.58
CA ARG A 642 -52.08 33.72 -18.42
C ARG A 642 -52.36 33.01 -19.75
N THR A 643 -52.99 33.69 -20.70
CA THR A 643 -53.34 33.11 -22.01
C THR A 643 -52.10 32.93 -22.88
N VAL A 644 -51.18 33.90 -22.87
CA VAL A 644 -49.92 33.82 -23.61
C VAL A 644 -48.98 32.76 -23.02
N GLU A 645 -48.89 32.66 -21.69
CA GLU A 645 -48.14 31.60 -21.01
C GLU A 645 -48.64 30.20 -21.38
N LYS A 646 -49.95 30.03 -21.58
CA LYS A 646 -50.55 28.75 -22.02
C LYS A 646 -50.12 28.33 -23.42
N TRP A 647 -49.83 29.30 -24.29
CA TRP A 647 -49.24 29.03 -25.60
C TRP A 647 -47.74 28.73 -25.51
N GLY A 648 -47.12 28.85 -24.32
CA GLY A 648 -45.66 28.79 -24.14
C GLY A 648 -44.95 30.09 -24.50
N GLY A 649 -45.70 31.18 -24.64
CA GLY A 649 -45.19 32.51 -24.93
C GLY A 649 -44.89 33.33 -23.68
N GLN A 650 -44.44 34.56 -23.88
CA GLN A 650 -44.13 35.54 -22.83
C GLN A 650 -44.75 36.89 -23.18
N VAL A 651 -45.17 37.63 -22.16
CA VAL A 651 -45.65 39.01 -22.28
C VAL A 651 -44.57 39.98 -21.80
N SER A 652 -44.54 41.14 -22.42
CA SER A 652 -43.58 42.21 -22.16
C SER A 652 -44.26 43.56 -22.34
N VAL A 653 -43.79 44.56 -21.60
CA VAL A 653 -44.23 45.94 -21.76
C VAL A 653 -43.02 46.85 -21.77
N SER A 654 -42.99 47.77 -22.72
CA SER A 654 -42.04 48.87 -22.78
C SER A 654 -42.84 50.16 -22.83
N SER A 655 -42.56 51.10 -21.94
CA SER A 655 -43.25 52.39 -21.93
C SER A 655 -42.28 53.52 -21.66
N ASN A 656 -42.37 54.56 -22.48
CA ASN A 656 -41.59 55.78 -22.33
C ASN A 656 -42.55 56.98 -22.27
N GLN A 657 -42.70 57.56 -21.08
CA GLN A 657 -43.56 58.72 -20.87
C GLN A 657 -43.09 59.96 -21.64
N SER A 658 -41.77 60.12 -21.86
CA SER A 658 -41.19 61.29 -22.54
C SER A 658 -41.44 61.26 -24.05
N GLU A 659 -41.35 60.07 -24.65
CA GLU A 659 -41.64 59.83 -26.06
C GLU A 659 -43.14 59.57 -26.31
N ARG A 660 -43.91 59.40 -25.23
CA ARG A 660 -45.35 59.09 -25.24
C ARG A 660 -45.63 57.85 -26.08
N VAL A 661 -44.89 56.77 -25.78
CA VAL A 661 -45.04 55.47 -26.46
C VAL A 661 -45.19 54.39 -25.40
N THR A 662 -46.22 53.56 -25.55
CA THR A 662 -46.36 52.31 -24.79
C THR A 662 -46.52 51.16 -25.75
N THR A 663 -45.70 50.13 -25.60
CA THR A 663 -45.73 48.92 -26.40
C THR A 663 -45.92 47.71 -25.51
N PHE A 664 -47.04 47.02 -25.68
CA PHE A 664 -47.27 45.69 -25.15
C PHE A 664 -46.89 44.66 -26.19
N GLY A 665 -45.93 43.79 -25.88
CA GLY A 665 -45.47 42.73 -26.76
C GLY A 665 -45.75 41.35 -26.17
N PHE A 666 -46.21 40.40 -26.97
CA PHE A 666 -46.37 39.00 -26.55
C PHE A 666 -45.88 38.03 -27.63
N THR A 667 -45.39 36.85 -27.23
CA THR A 667 -44.92 35.83 -28.18
C THR A 667 -45.94 34.72 -28.39
N VAL A 668 -46.04 34.21 -29.62
CA VAL A 668 -46.95 33.13 -30.00
C VAL A 668 -46.20 32.12 -30.89
N PRO A 669 -46.36 30.81 -30.70
CA PRO A 669 -45.71 29.81 -31.55
C PRO A 669 -46.17 29.85 -33.01
N LEU A 670 -45.24 29.57 -33.93
CA LEU A 670 -45.56 29.33 -35.34
C LEU A 670 -46.20 27.95 -35.52
N ALA A 671 -47.14 27.82 -36.46
CA ALA A 671 -47.78 26.55 -36.81
C ALA A 671 -46.82 25.42 -37.26
N GLY A 672 -45.59 25.76 -37.64
CA GLY A 672 -44.53 24.81 -38.00
C GLY A 672 -43.28 24.83 -37.09
N GLY A 673 -43.32 25.53 -35.96
CA GLY A 673 -42.19 25.64 -35.02
C GLY A 673 -41.99 24.39 -34.15
N LYS A 674 -40.79 24.20 -33.57
CA LYS A 674 -40.52 23.06 -32.66
C LYS A 674 -41.44 23.05 -31.44
N THR A 675 -41.77 24.22 -30.90
CA THR A 675 -42.65 24.40 -29.73
C THR A 675 -44.09 23.94 -30.00
N ALA A 676 -44.60 24.14 -31.22
CA ALA A 676 -45.90 23.60 -31.64
C ALA A 676 -45.89 22.06 -31.69
N SER A 677 -44.77 21.46 -32.10
CA SER A 677 -44.62 20.00 -32.17
C SER A 677 -44.59 19.35 -30.77
N GLU A 678 -43.94 19.99 -29.79
CA GLU A 678 -43.90 19.51 -28.40
C GLU A 678 -45.27 19.62 -27.70
N ASN A 679 -46.02 20.71 -27.95
CA ASN A 679 -47.36 20.90 -27.39
C ASN A 679 -48.38 19.93 -28.01
N VAL A 680 -48.27 19.61 -29.31
CA VAL A 680 -49.08 18.59 -29.97
C VAL A 680 -48.79 17.18 -29.44
N VAL A 681 -47.54 16.88 -29.06
CA VAL A 681 -47.17 15.60 -28.44
C VAL A 681 -47.69 15.48 -27.01
N ARG A 682 -47.67 16.55 -26.21
CA ARG A 682 -48.26 16.56 -24.86
C ARG A 682 -49.78 16.33 -24.86
N LEU A 683 -50.51 16.96 -25.79
CA LEU A 683 -51.96 16.80 -25.93
C LEU A 683 -52.40 15.40 -26.39
N ARG A 684 -51.50 14.61 -26.99
CA ARG A 684 -51.77 13.19 -27.33
C ARG A 684 -51.42 12.22 -26.21
N ALA A 685 -50.75 12.68 -25.14
CA ALA A 685 -50.25 11.87 -24.03
C ALA A 685 -51.03 12.09 -22.72
N SER A 686 -51.82 13.16 -22.62
CA SER A 686 -52.88 13.40 -21.62
C SER A 686 -54.21 12.85 -22.11
#